data_AF-A0AAD6L3U1-F1
#
_entry.id   AF-A0AAD6L3U1-F1
#
_cell.length_a   1.000
_cell.length_b   1.000
_cell.length_c   1.000
_cell.angle_alpha   90.00
_cell.angle_beta   90.00
_cell.angle_gamma   90.00
#
_symmetry.space_group_name_H-M   'P 1'
#
loop_
_entity.id
_entity.type
_entity.pdbx_description
1 polymer ?
#
loop_
_entity_poly.entity_id
_entity_poly.type
_entity_poly.pdbx_seq_one_letter_code
_entity_poly.pdbx_strand_id
1 'polypeptide(L)'
;MITYSGTKPGLERIPIEEVFEQLKCSRGRSYFRRRSQQESKFLKFLGFMWNPLSWVMEAAALMAIVLANGDGRPPDWQDFVGIVVLLLINSTISFIEENNAGNAAAALMAGLAPKTKVLRDGRWSEQDAAILVPGDIISIKLGDIIPADARLLEGDPLKIDQSALTGESLPVTKNPSDEVFSGSTCKQGEIEAVVIATGVHTFFGKAAHLVDSTNQVGHFQKVLTAIGNFCICSIAIGIIIEIIVMYPIQKRKYRDGIDNLLVLLIGGIPIAMPTVLSVTMAIGSHRLSQQGAITKRMTAIEEMAGMDVLCSDKTGTLTLNKLTVDTNLIEVFAKGVEKEHVMLLAARASRTENQDAIDAAIVGMLADPKEARAGIREVHFLPFNPVDKRTALTYIDNNGNWHRASKGAPEQILTLCNCKEDVKRKAHSVIDKFAERGLRSLAVAKQEVPEKSKDATGAPWQFVGLLPLFDPPRHDSAETIRRALHLGVNVKMITGDQLAIAKETGRRLGMGTNMYPSSSLLGQNKDASMAGLPVDELIEKADGFAGVFPEHKYEIVKRLQERKHICGMTGDGVNDAPALKKADIGIAVADATDAARSASDIVLTEPGLSVIISAVLTSRAIFQRMKNYTIYAVSITIRIVFGFMFIALIWKFDFAPFMVLIIAILNDGTIMTISKDRVKPSPQPDSWKLKEIFSTGVVLGGYLALMTVLFFWIMKDTDFFSDKFGVRSLRDSKYEMMAALYLQVSIVSQALIFVTRSRSWSFIERPGLLLVSAFVVAQLMATLIAVYANWGFAHIKGAWDNLLENKTAFTTKKDYGKEEREAQWATAQRTLHGLQPAQSCNVFSDKNSYRELSEIAEQAKRRAEMARLRELNTLKGHVESVIKLKGLDIDTINHHYTV
;
A
#
# COMPACT_ATOMS: atom_id res chain seq x y z
N MET A 1 -14.15 -26.65 29.68
CA MET A 1 -12.67 -26.70 29.79
C MET A 1 -12.27 -28.17 29.91
N ILE A 2 -11.80 -28.78 28.82
CA ILE A 2 -11.03 -30.02 28.85
C ILE A 2 -9.77 -29.67 28.07
N THR A 3 -8.70 -29.35 28.79
CA THR A 3 -7.36 -29.14 28.23
C THR A 3 -6.81 -30.48 27.77
N TYR A 4 -6.94 -30.78 26.48
CA TYR A 4 -6.14 -31.82 25.86
C TYR A 4 -4.72 -31.28 25.64
N SER A 5 -3.79 -31.71 26.48
CA SER A 5 -2.36 -31.59 26.21
C SER A 5 -1.99 -32.56 25.08
N GLY A 6 -2.12 -32.09 23.84
CA GLY A 6 -1.88 -32.87 22.63
C GLY A 6 -0.40 -33.09 22.35
N THR A 7 0.22 -34.00 23.09
CA THR A 7 1.39 -34.77 22.64
C THR A 7 1.18 -36.21 23.07
N LYS A 8 0.69 -37.04 22.14
CA LYS A 8 0.98 -38.48 22.21
C LYS A 8 2.01 -38.78 21.13
N PRO A 9 3.30 -38.98 21.49
CA PRO A 9 4.30 -39.46 20.55
C PRO A 9 3.91 -40.89 20.15
N GLY A 10 3.72 -41.16 18.85
CA GLY A 10 3.44 -42.52 18.37
C GLY A 10 2.48 -42.67 17.18
N LEU A 11 1.78 -41.61 16.75
CA LEU A 11 0.89 -41.67 15.57
C LEU A 11 1.64 -42.00 14.26
N GLU A 12 2.95 -41.79 14.25
CA GLU A 12 3.89 -42.07 13.15
C GLU A 12 4.13 -43.57 12.91
N ARG A 13 3.86 -44.44 13.92
CA ARG A 13 4.26 -45.87 13.89
C ARG A 13 3.12 -46.88 14.01
N ILE A 14 1.87 -46.42 14.05
CA ILE A 14 0.69 -47.27 14.23
C ILE A 14 -0.05 -47.52 12.91
N PRO A 15 -0.79 -48.64 12.74
CA PRO A 15 -1.65 -48.91 11.59
C PRO A 15 -2.67 -47.79 11.34
N ILE A 16 -3.08 -47.59 10.08
CA ILE A 16 -4.02 -46.51 9.70
C ILE A 16 -5.35 -46.63 10.47
N GLU A 17 -5.82 -47.85 10.74
CA GLU A 17 -7.02 -48.09 11.55
C GLU A 17 -6.88 -47.57 12.98
N GLU A 18 -5.71 -47.73 13.61
CA GLU A 18 -5.43 -47.23 14.96
C GLU A 18 -5.28 -45.70 15.02
N VAL A 19 -4.86 -45.05 13.93
CA VAL A 19 -4.84 -43.58 13.82
C VAL A 19 -6.25 -43.02 13.95
N PHE A 20 -7.24 -43.65 13.30
CA PHE A 20 -8.65 -43.26 13.40
C PHE A 20 -9.23 -43.51 14.81
N GLU A 21 -8.88 -44.64 15.45
CA GLU A 21 -9.30 -44.94 16.82
C GLU A 21 -8.69 -43.99 17.86
N GLN A 22 -7.39 -43.69 17.77
CA GLN A 22 -6.70 -42.81 18.72
C GLN A 22 -7.14 -41.35 18.60
N LEU A 23 -7.51 -40.90 17.39
CA LEU A 23 -8.06 -39.56 17.17
C LEU A 23 -9.55 -39.45 17.55
N LYS A 24 -10.20 -40.53 18.03
CA LYS A 24 -11.64 -40.60 18.36
C LYS A 24 -12.54 -40.05 17.23
N CYS A 25 -12.14 -40.26 15.97
CA CYS A 25 -12.86 -39.74 14.82
C CYS A 25 -13.51 -40.89 14.05
N SER A 26 -14.85 -41.00 14.09
CA SER A 26 -15.60 -41.58 12.97
C SER A 26 -15.56 -40.60 11.80
N ARG A 27 -15.50 -41.09 10.55
CA ARG A 27 -15.55 -40.26 9.32
C ARG A 27 -16.53 -39.08 9.49
N GLY A 28 -15.99 -37.87 9.63
CA GLY A 28 -16.77 -36.64 9.73
C GLY A 28 -17.09 -36.19 11.15
N ARG A 29 -16.21 -35.35 11.72
CA ARG A 29 -16.50 -34.04 12.34
C ARG A 29 -15.46 -33.70 13.41
N SER A 30 -14.67 -32.67 13.15
CA SER A 30 -13.91 -31.96 14.15
C SER A 30 -13.83 -30.48 13.75
N TYR A 31 -14.29 -29.58 14.63
CA TYR A 31 -14.11 -28.13 14.48
C TYR A 31 -13.25 -27.65 15.63
N PHE A 32 -12.07 -27.09 15.33
CA PHE A 32 -11.26 -26.38 16.31
C PHE A 32 -10.80 -25.06 15.70
N ARG A 33 -11.10 -23.94 16.38
CA ARG A 33 -10.70 -22.60 15.95
C ARG A 33 -9.56 -22.11 16.84
N ARG A 34 -8.37 -21.94 16.28
CA ARG A 34 -7.19 -21.46 17.03
C ARG A 34 -7.19 -19.93 17.07
N ARG A 35 -6.95 -19.34 18.25
CA ARG A 35 -6.64 -17.91 18.41
C ARG A 35 -5.17 -17.68 18.06
N SER A 36 -4.88 -16.87 17.06
CA SER A 36 -3.54 -16.31 16.84
C SER A 36 -3.18 -15.39 18.02
N GLN A 37 -1.97 -15.50 18.57
CA GLN A 37 -1.46 -14.53 19.55
C GLN A 37 -1.43 -13.16 18.88
N GLN A 38 -2.34 -12.27 19.28
CA GLN A 38 -2.31 -10.88 18.87
C GLN A 38 -1.32 -10.16 19.78
N GLU A 39 -0.35 -9.46 19.20
CA GLU A 39 0.42 -8.46 19.95
C GLU A 39 -0.53 -7.50 20.67
N SER A 40 -0.17 -7.10 21.89
CA SER A 40 -0.96 -6.13 22.63
C SER A 40 -1.00 -4.81 21.85
N LYS A 41 -2.19 -4.34 21.52
CA LYS A 41 -2.41 -3.04 20.85
C LYS A 41 -1.71 -1.88 21.55
N PHE A 42 -1.55 -1.98 22.88
CA PHE A 42 -0.86 -0.98 23.69
C PHE A 42 0.66 -0.98 23.46
N LEU A 43 1.29 -2.15 23.34
CA LEU A 43 2.71 -2.26 23.01
C LEU A 43 2.99 -1.73 21.61
N LYS A 44 2.09 -2.00 20.65
CA LYS A 44 2.18 -1.46 19.30
C LYS A 44 2.08 0.08 19.29
N PHE A 45 1.19 0.66 20.12
CA PHE A 45 1.09 2.11 20.29
C PHE A 45 2.40 2.74 20.81
N LEU A 46 3.00 2.16 21.85
CA LEU A 46 4.28 2.60 22.41
C LEU A 46 5.44 2.48 21.40
N GLY A 47 5.40 1.48 20.51
CA GLY A 47 6.37 1.33 19.43
C GLY A 47 6.41 2.54 18.47
N PHE A 48 5.29 3.23 18.24
CA PHE A 48 5.26 4.43 17.40
C PHE A 48 5.99 5.63 18.01
N MET A 49 6.06 5.69 19.34
CA MET A 49 6.81 6.74 20.05
C MET A 49 8.33 6.50 20.02
N TRP A 50 8.77 5.30 19.63
CA TRP A 50 10.17 4.88 19.73
C TRP A 50 10.86 4.79 18.35
N ASN A 51 10.55 5.73 17.45
CA ASN A 51 11.27 5.83 16.17
C ASN A 51 12.45 6.84 16.27
N PRO A 52 13.47 6.76 15.39
CA PRO A 52 14.64 7.63 15.48
C PRO A 52 14.34 9.13 15.42
N LEU A 53 13.29 9.54 14.69
CA LEU A 53 12.84 10.94 14.62
C LEU A 53 12.23 11.40 15.95
N SER A 54 11.52 10.51 16.65
CA SER A 54 10.91 10.77 17.95
C SER A 54 11.97 10.87 19.05
N TRP A 55 13.07 10.13 18.97
CA TRP A 55 14.20 10.31 19.91
C TRP A 55 14.82 11.71 19.82
N VAL A 56 14.92 12.27 18.61
CA VAL A 56 15.42 13.65 18.45
C VAL A 56 14.41 14.66 19.01
N MET A 57 13.11 14.43 18.86
CA MET A 57 12.07 15.26 19.47
C MET A 57 12.03 15.14 21.00
N GLU A 58 12.26 13.95 21.56
CA GLU A 58 12.42 13.75 22.99
C GLU A 58 13.65 14.49 23.52
N ALA A 59 14.76 14.44 22.79
CA ALA A 59 15.94 15.25 23.09
C ALA A 59 15.63 16.76 23.04
N ALA A 60 14.82 17.23 22.09
CA ALA A 60 14.36 18.62 22.03
C ALA A 60 13.47 18.99 23.23
N ALA A 61 12.57 18.10 23.64
CA ALA A 61 11.73 18.28 24.83
C ALA A 61 12.59 18.37 26.11
N LEU A 62 13.56 17.46 26.26
CA LEU A 62 14.52 17.50 27.37
C LEU A 62 15.38 18.77 27.34
N MET A 63 15.78 19.23 26.16
CA MET A 63 16.52 20.47 25.97
C MET A 63 15.75 21.69 26.50
N ALA A 64 14.44 21.75 26.26
CA ALA A 64 13.55 22.82 26.74
C ALA A 64 13.42 22.87 28.28
N ILE A 65 13.67 21.76 28.99
CA ILE A 65 13.70 21.73 30.46
C ILE A 65 15.11 21.97 31.00
N VAL A 66 16.09 21.25 30.46
CA VAL A 66 17.44 21.18 31.05
C VAL A 66 18.26 22.41 30.72
N LEU A 67 18.25 22.87 29.45
CA LEU A 67 19.08 23.98 28.98
C LEU A 67 18.38 25.34 29.11
N ALA A 68 17.06 25.36 29.34
CA ALA A 68 16.32 26.59 29.60
C ALA A 68 16.51 27.15 31.03
N ASN A 69 17.21 26.41 31.91
CA ASN A 69 17.50 26.83 33.28
C ASN A 69 18.57 27.93 33.28
N GLY A 70 18.16 29.19 33.48
CA GLY A 70 19.06 30.34 33.51
C GLY A 70 18.34 31.69 33.67
N ASP A 71 19.10 32.76 33.94
CA ASP A 71 18.63 34.16 34.01
C ASP A 71 17.44 34.44 34.94
N GLY A 72 17.19 33.60 35.94
CA GLY A 72 16.10 33.78 36.92
C GLY A 72 14.69 33.57 36.35
N ARG A 73 14.55 32.94 35.17
CA ARG A 73 13.27 32.58 34.57
C ARG A 73 12.95 31.11 34.81
N PRO A 74 11.66 30.72 34.93
CA PRO A 74 11.27 29.32 34.98
C PRO A 74 11.61 28.61 33.65
N PRO A 75 11.86 27.30 33.66
CA PRO A 75 12.04 26.52 32.43
C PRO A 75 10.76 26.53 31.57
N ASP A 76 10.92 26.30 30.27
CA ASP A 76 9.83 26.37 29.28
C ASP A 76 8.92 25.14 29.35
N TRP A 77 8.19 25.01 30.45
CA TRP A 77 7.21 23.94 30.66
C TRP A 77 6.15 23.91 29.55
N GLN A 78 5.78 25.06 29.00
CA GLN A 78 4.79 25.15 27.93
C GLN A 78 5.29 24.51 26.64
N ASP A 79 6.56 24.72 26.28
CA ASP A 79 7.16 24.11 25.08
C ASP A 79 7.38 22.61 25.29
N PHE A 80 7.84 22.18 26.47
CA PHE A 80 7.93 20.76 26.82
C PHE A 80 6.58 20.05 26.70
N VAL A 81 5.54 20.56 27.38
CA VAL A 81 4.20 19.98 27.32
C VAL A 81 3.67 20.01 25.89
N GLY A 82 3.92 21.10 25.16
CA GLY A 82 3.56 21.22 23.76
C GLY A 82 4.18 20.14 22.87
N ILE A 83 5.49 19.89 23.00
CA ILE A 83 6.19 18.83 22.25
C ILE A 83 5.65 17.44 22.61
N VAL A 84 5.42 17.17 23.90
CA VAL A 84 4.84 15.89 24.35
C VAL A 84 3.42 15.70 23.77
N VAL A 85 2.60 16.76 23.77
CA VAL A 85 1.26 16.73 23.15
C VAL A 85 1.34 16.50 21.64
N LEU A 86 2.28 17.13 20.93
CA LEU A 86 2.51 16.87 19.50
C LEU A 86 2.87 15.41 19.26
N LEU A 87 3.79 14.83 20.04
CA LEU A 87 4.17 13.42 19.93
C LEU A 87 2.97 12.50 20.19
N LEU A 88 2.17 12.78 21.21
CA LEU A 88 0.95 12.01 21.50
C LEU A 88 -0.08 12.09 20.37
N ILE A 89 -0.31 13.28 19.81
CA ILE A 89 -1.22 13.47 18.66
C ILE A 89 -0.70 12.67 17.46
N ASN A 90 0.58 12.80 17.12
CA ASN A 90 1.18 12.12 15.98
C ASN A 90 1.14 10.59 16.16
N SER A 91 1.49 10.07 17.34
CA SER A 91 1.39 8.64 17.65
C SER A 91 -0.06 8.14 17.61
N THR A 92 -1.03 8.94 18.07
CA THR A 92 -2.46 8.58 18.00
C THR A 92 -2.95 8.49 16.57
N ILE A 93 -2.65 9.50 15.73
CA ILE A 93 -3.02 9.49 14.31
C ILE A 93 -2.33 8.30 13.62
N SER A 94 -1.05 8.08 13.87
CA SER A 94 -0.28 6.99 13.29
C SER A 94 -0.85 5.62 13.66
N PHE A 95 -1.17 5.42 14.94
CA PHE A 95 -1.76 4.17 15.42
C PHE A 95 -3.15 3.90 14.82
N ILE A 96 -4.03 4.90 14.78
CA ILE A 96 -5.37 4.75 14.23
C ILE A 96 -5.30 4.41 12.74
N GLU A 97 -4.52 5.17 11.97
CA GLU A 97 -4.42 4.97 10.53
C GLU A 97 -3.71 3.65 10.18
N GLU A 98 -2.64 3.28 10.89
CA GLU A 98 -1.98 1.99 10.63
C GLU A 98 -2.84 0.80 11.07
N ASN A 99 -3.63 0.93 12.14
CA ASN A 99 -4.57 -0.11 12.54
C ASN A 99 -5.72 -0.25 11.53
N ASN A 100 -6.24 0.86 11.00
CA ASN A 100 -7.26 0.84 9.94
C ASN A 100 -6.71 0.22 8.65
N ALA A 101 -5.50 0.62 8.24
CA ALA A 101 -4.73 0.02 7.16
C ALA A 101 -4.52 -1.49 7.38
N GLY A 102 -4.11 -1.89 8.58
CA GLY A 102 -3.87 -3.28 8.96
C GLY A 102 -5.12 -4.15 8.92
N ASN A 103 -6.27 -3.62 9.37
CA ASN A 103 -7.56 -4.32 9.26
C ASN A 103 -7.98 -4.54 7.81
N ALA A 104 -7.80 -3.52 6.95
CA ALA A 104 -8.04 -3.63 5.54
C ALA A 104 -7.12 -4.69 4.90
N ALA A 105 -5.82 -4.65 5.21
CA ALA A 105 -4.85 -5.64 4.74
C ALA A 105 -5.16 -7.07 5.24
N ALA A 106 -5.62 -7.24 6.48
CA ALA A 106 -5.99 -8.54 7.03
C ALA A 106 -7.16 -9.17 6.28
N ALA A 107 -8.16 -8.38 5.87
CA ALA A 107 -9.25 -8.85 5.03
C ALA A 107 -8.76 -9.31 3.65
N LEU A 108 -7.74 -8.65 3.09
CA LEU A 108 -7.10 -9.06 1.84
C LEU A 108 -6.29 -10.36 2.00
N MET A 109 -5.53 -10.47 3.09
CA MET A 109 -4.72 -11.65 3.40
C MET A 109 -5.58 -12.89 3.64
N ALA A 110 -6.81 -12.73 4.15
CA ALA A 110 -7.76 -13.84 4.25
C ALA A 110 -8.09 -14.45 2.87
N GLY A 111 -8.12 -13.65 1.80
CA GLY A 111 -8.30 -14.14 0.43
C GLY A 111 -7.11 -14.92 -0.12
N LEU A 112 -5.92 -14.74 0.46
CA LEU A 112 -4.68 -15.44 0.13
C LEU A 112 -4.39 -16.62 1.07
N ALA A 113 -5.26 -16.88 2.04
CA ALA A 113 -5.07 -17.98 2.98
C ALA A 113 -4.95 -19.29 2.18
N PRO A 114 -3.97 -20.17 2.49
CA PRO A 114 -3.85 -21.45 1.84
C PRO A 114 -5.15 -22.23 1.98
N LYS A 115 -5.66 -22.76 0.88
CA LYS A 115 -6.88 -23.57 0.86
C LYS A 115 -6.52 -25.03 0.73
N THR A 116 -7.42 -25.89 1.17
CA THR A 116 -7.26 -27.33 1.03
C THR A 116 -8.61 -27.99 0.81
N LYS A 117 -8.64 -29.02 -0.04
CA LYS A 117 -9.83 -29.83 -0.29
C LYS A 117 -9.95 -30.87 0.81
N VAL A 118 -10.99 -30.75 1.62
CA VAL A 118 -11.30 -31.66 2.73
C VAL A 118 -12.55 -32.45 2.41
N LEU A 119 -12.55 -33.73 2.80
CA LEU A 119 -13.73 -34.59 2.74
C LEU A 119 -14.45 -34.53 4.10
N ARG A 120 -15.60 -33.84 4.14
CA ARG A 120 -16.46 -33.74 5.33
C ARG A 120 -17.90 -34.09 4.95
N ASP A 121 -18.59 -34.86 5.79
CA ASP A 121 -19.96 -35.33 5.56
C ASP A 121 -20.14 -36.03 4.18
N GLY A 122 -19.10 -36.75 3.71
CA GLY A 122 -19.10 -37.44 2.42
C GLY A 122 -19.04 -36.54 1.18
N ARG A 123 -18.83 -35.23 1.36
CA ARG A 123 -18.68 -34.26 0.28
C ARG A 123 -17.31 -33.59 0.30
N TRP A 124 -16.71 -33.49 -0.88
CA TRP A 124 -15.49 -32.70 -1.06
C TRP A 124 -15.84 -31.21 -1.02
N SER A 125 -15.18 -30.46 -0.14
CA SER A 125 -15.30 -29.01 -0.07
C SER A 125 -13.93 -28.37 0.10
N GLU A 126 -13.75 -27.20 -0.48
CA GLU A 126 -12.53 -26.41 -0.32
C GLU A 126 -12.69 -25.49 0.90
N GLN A 127 -11.73 -25.56 1.83
CA GLN A 127 -11.75 -24.82 3.10
C GLN A 127 -10.37 -24.20 3.37
N ASP A 128 -10.33 -23.18 4.21
CA ASP A 128 -9.05 -22.59 4.65
C ASP A 128 -8.25 -23.61 5.46
N ALA A 129 -6.94 -23.72 5.19
CA ALA A 129 -6.03 -24.63 5.89
C ALA A 129 -5.98 -24.36 7.41
N ALA A 130 -6.31 -23.14 7.84
CA ALA A 130 -6.41 -22.79 9.26
C ALA A 130 -7.56 -23.51 10.02
N ILE A 131 -8.55 -24.04 9.30
CA ILE A 131 -9.70 -24.78 9.84
C ILE A 131 -9.40 -26.28 9.93
N LEU A 132 -8.30 -26.73 9.31
CA LEU A 132 -7.90 -28.13 9.27
C LEU A 132 -7.55 -28.64 10.67
N VAL A 133 -7.99 -29.85 10.97
CA VAL A 133 -7.73 -30.52 12.24
C VAL A 133 -7.13 -31.91 12.01
N PRO A 134 -6.33 -32.43 12.95
CA PRO A 134 -5.89 -33.82 12.90
C PRO A 134 -7.07 -34.79 12.72
N GLY A 135 -6.94 -35.73 11.79
CA GLY A 135 -7.98 -36.69 11.42
C GLY A 135 -8.84 -36.30 10.21
N ASP A 136 -8.74 -35.07 9.69
CA ASP A 136 -9.38 -34.72 8.42
C ASP A 136 -8.73 -35.49 7.25
N ILE A 137 -9.56 -35.90 6.29
CA ILE A 137 -9.09 -36.46 5.02
C ILE A 137 -8.98 -35.31 4.02
N ILE A 138 -7.80 -35.16 3.44
CA ILE A 138 -7.48 -34.17 2.42
C ILE A 138 -7.15 -34.84 1.09
N SER A 139 -7.44 -34.15 -0.01
CA SER A 139 -6.97 -34.53 -1.35
C SER A 139 -5.76 -33.67 -1.70
N ILE A 140 -4.65 -34.31 -2.07
CA ILE A 140 -3.41 -33.65 -2.50
C ILE A 140 -3.29 -33.82 -4.01
N LYS A 141 -3.25 -32.70 -4.73
CA LYS A 141 -3.07 -32.66 -6.19
C LYS A 141 -1.71 -32.09 -6.56
N LEU A 142 -1.33 -32.29 -7.82
CA LEU A 142 -0.16 -31.65 -8.41
C LEU A 142 -0.26 -30.13 -8.23
N GLY A 143 0.76 -29.54 -7.62
CA GLY A 143 0.84 -28.10 -7.38
C GLY A 143 0.33 -27.62 -6.03
N ASP A 144 -0.36 -28.48 -5.28
CA ASP A 144 -0.82 -28.15 -3.95
C ASP A 144 0.37 -28.03 -2.98
N ILE A 145 0.29 -27.03 -2.11
CA ILE A 145 1.15 -26.95 -0.93
C ILE A 145 0.52 -27.83 0.13
N ILE A 146 1.30 -28.74 0.70
CA ILE A 146 0.85 -29.60 1.78
C ILE A 146 0.50 -28.73 3.00
N PRO A 147 -0.78 -28.68 3.45
CA PRO A 147 -1.24 -27.70 4.44
C PRO A 147 -0.87 -28.07 5.88
N ALA A 148 -0.58 -29.34 6.13
CA ALA A 148 -0.35 -29.93 7.43
C ALA A 148 0.42 -31.24 7.27
N ASP A 149 1.06 -31.73 8.33
CA ASP A 149 1.69 -33.05 8.27
C ASP A 149 0.61 -34.11 8.15
N ALA A 150 0.72 -34.97 7.15
CA ALA A 150 -0.30 -35.93 6.76
C ALA A 150 0.30 -37.28 6.37
N ARG A 151 -0.53 -38.32 6.40
CA ARG A 151 -0.17 -39.67 5.97
C ARG A 151 -0.97 -40.07 4.75
N LEU A 152 -0.29 -40.59 3.74
CA LEU A 152 -0.90 -40.91 2.46
C LEU A 152 -1.79 -42.16 2.58
N LEU A 153 -2.96 -42.09 1.97
CA LEU A 153 -3.88 -43.21 1.82
C LEU A 153 -3.48 -44.07 0.60
N GLU A 154 -4.35 -44.97 0.17
CA GLU A 154 -4.14 -45.81 -1.00
C GLU A 154 -4.13 -44.99 -2.30
N GLY A 155 -3.25 -45.35 -3.24
CA GLY A 155 -3.12 -44.66 -4.52
C GLY A 155 -1.78 -44.90 -5.21
N ASP A 156 -1.57 -44.24 -6.35
CA ASP A 156 -0.27 -44.26 -7.03
C ASP A 156 0.73 -43.35 -6.29
N PRO A 157 2.04 -43.68 -6.25
CA PRO A 157 3.03 -42.85 -5.56
C PRO A 157 3.09 -41.42 -6.10
N LEU A 158 3.33 -40.45 -5.21
CA LEU A 158 3.54 -39.04 -5.59
C LEU A 158 5.00 -38.62 -5.39
N LYS A 159 5.40 -37.55 -6.07
CA LYS A 159 6.69 -36.89 -5.81
C LYS A 159 6.47 -35.56 -5.11
N ILE A 160 7.15 -35.39 -3.99
CA ILE A 160 7.04 -34.22 -3.15
C ILE A 160 8.38 -33.49 -3.10
N ASP A 161 8.33 -32.20 -3.37
CA ASP A 161 9.45 -31.29 -3.18
C ASP A 161 9.49 -30.86 -1.71
N GLN A 162 10.54 -31.32 -1.02
CA GLN A 162 10.83 -30.97 0.38
C GLN A 162 12.01 -30.01 0.49
N SER A 163 12.45 -29.37 -0.61
CA SER A 163 13.62 -28.47 -0.63
C SER A 163 13.52 -27.33 0.37
N ALA A 164 12.31 -26.83 0.64
CA ALA A 164 12.07 -25.79 1.64
C ALA A 164 12.31 -26.26 3.10
N LEU A 165 12.28 -27.58 3.34
CA LEU A 165 12.38 -28.20 4.66
C LEU A 165 13.76 -28.85 4.89
N THR A 166 14.25 -29.61 3.91
CA THR A 166 15.48 -30.40 4.01
C THR A 166 16.67 -29.73 3.32
N GLY A 167 16.42 -28.75 2.44
CA GLY A 167 17.43 -28.17 1.56
C GLY A 167 17.77 -29.02 0.34
N GLU A 168 17.24 -30.24 0.24
CA GLU A 168 17.50 -31.13 -0.90
C GLU A 168 16.61 -30.76 -2.09
N SER A 169 17.22 -30.49 -3.24
CA SER A 169 16.51 -29.98 -4.42
C SER A 169 15.77 -31.06 -5.22
N LEU A 170 16.05 -32.35 -4.97
CA LEU A 170 15.42 -33.45 -5.70
C LEU A 170 14.09 -33.84 -5.03
N PRO A 171 12.98 -33.89 -5.78
CA PRO A 171 11.71 -34.37 -5.27
C PRO A 171 11.81 -35.83 -4.80
N VAL A 172 11.27 -36.11 -3.62
CA VAL A 172 11.27 -37.45 -3.01
C VAL A 172 9.98 -38.17 -3.40
N THR A 173 10.09 -39.42 -3.84
CA THR A 173 8.94 -40.29 -4.09
C THR A 173 8.35 -40.77 -2.76
N LYS A 174 7.04 -40.62 -2.60
CA LYS A 174 6.27 -41.05 -1.42
C LYS A 174 5.22 -42.05 -1.84
N ASN A 175 5.24 -43.20 -1.20
CA ASN A 175 4.31 -44.30 -1.43
C ASN A 175 3.10 -44.19 -0.50
N PRO A 176 2.00 -44.93 -0.77
CA PRO A 176 0.92 -45.09 0.19
C PRO A 176 1.43 -45.45 1.58
N SER A 177 0.79 -44.91 2.62
CA SER A 177 1.21 -44.98 4.03
C SER A 177 2.45 -44.17 4.44
N ASP A 178 3.18 -43.56 3.50
CA ASP A 178 4.29 -42.65 3.85
C ASP A 178 3.77 -41.31 4.40
N GLU A 179 4.63 -40.64 5.16
CA GLU A 179 4.37 -39.30 5.70
C GLU A 179 4.79 -38.18 4.75
N VAL A 180 4.00 -37.12 4.75
CA VAL A 180 4.21 -35.88 4.00
C VAL A 180 4.13 -34.70 4.95
N PHE A 181 4.99 -33.70 4.74
CA PHE A 181 5.18 -32.61 5.70
C PHE A 181 4.60 -31.29 5.19
N SER A 182 4.05 -30.50 6.11
CA SER A 182 3.56 -29.15 5.90
C SER A 182 4.60 -28.28 5.19
N GLY A 183 4.17 -27.49 4.20
CA GLY A 183 5.04 -26.59 3.43
C GLY A 183 5.81 -27.27 2.29
N SER A 184 5.74 -28.60 2.17
CA SER A 184 6.20 -29.31 0.98
C SER A 184 5.26 -29.03 -0.20
N THR A 185 5.74 -29.19 -1.43
CA THR A 185 4.92 -28.99 -2.64
C THR A 185 4.80 -30.28 -3.44
N CYS A 186 3.58 -30.66 -3.84
CA CYS A 186 3.39 -31.81 -4.72
C CYS A 186 3.84 -31.49 -6.14
N LYS A 187 4.84 -32.21 -6.66
CA LYS A 187 5.36 -32.03 -8.03
C LYS A 187 4.75 -33.00 -9.04
N GLN A 188 4.38 -34.21 -8.61
CA GLN A 188 3.81 -35.25 -9.48
C GLN A 188 2.85 -36.13 -8.69
N GLY A 189 1.79 -36.60 -9.34
CA GLY A 189 0.80 -37.51 -8.74
C GLY A 189 -0.38 -36.79 -8.08
N GLU A 190 -1.35 -37.58 -7.67
CA GLU A 190 -2.52 -37.16 -6.90
C GLU A 190 -2.87 -38.31 -5.95
N ILE A 191 -3.05 -38.00 -4.67
CA ILE A 191 -3.41 -39.00 -3.66
C ILE A 191 -4.21 -38.36 -2.53
N GLU A 192 -5.03 -39.15 -1.86
CA GLU A 192 -5.70 -38.73 -0.62
C GLU A 192 -4.76 -38.94 0.59
N ALA A 193 -4.93 -38.14 1.64
CA ALA A 193 -4.13 -38.25 2.85
C ALA A 193 -4.93 -37.90 4.10
N VAL A 194 -4.53 -38.44 5.25
CA VAL A 194 -5.10 -38.14 6.57
C VAL A 194 -4.18 -37.22 7.34
N VAL A 195 -4.71 -36.14 7.88
CA VAL A 195 -3.93 -35.15 8.64
C VAL A 195 -3.49 -35.72 9.99
N ILE A 196 -2.20 -35.66 10.30
CA ILE A 196 -1.60 -36.14 11.55
C ILE A 196 -1.37 -34.97 12.52
N ALA A 197 -0.80 -33.85 12.05
CA ALA A 197 -0.46 -32.70 12.89
C ALA A 197 -0.65 -31.37 12.16
N THR A 198 -1.11 -30.33 12.87
CA THR A 198 -1.41 -29.01 12.30
C THR A 198 -0.69 -27.86 13.01
N GLY A 199 -0.47 -26.76 12.29
CA GLY A 199 0.12 -25.52 12.83
C GLY A 199 1.51 -25.72 13.42
N VAL A 200 1.77 -25.17 14.60
CA VAL A 200 3.08 -25.23 15.29
C VAL A 200 3.55 -26.65 15.62
N HIS A 201 2.66 -27.64 15.58
CA HIS A 201 3.01 -29.04 15.87
C HIS A 201 3.56 -29.78 14.65
N THR A 202 3.43 -29.19 13.46
CA THR A 202 4.05 -29.72 12.24
C THR A 202 5.57 -29.65 12.33
N PHE A 203 6.26 -30.47 11.54
CA PHE A 203 7.72 -30.41 11.41
C PHE A 203 8.19 -29.01 11.02
N PHE A 204 7.54 -28.41 10.00
CA PHE A 204 7.81 -27.03 9.58
C PHE A 204 7.54 -26.02 10.70
N GLY A 205 6.41 -26.14 11.40
CA GLY A 205 6.02 -25.23 12.47
C GLY A 205 7.00 -25.22 13.64
N LYS A 206 7.55 -26.40 14.00
CA LYS A 206 8.61 -26.52 15.01
C LYS A 206 9.92 -25.86 14.54
N ALA A 207 10.30 -26.07 13.29
CA ALA A 207 11.51 -25.46 12.71
C ALA A 207 11.38 -23.94 12.58
N ALA A 208 10.24 -23.44 12.09
CA ALA A 208 9.99 -22.01 11.91
C ALA A 208 10.02 -21.24 13.23
N HIS A 209 9.49 -21.81 14.32
CA HIS A 209 9.55 -21.20 15.66
C HIS A 209 10.99 -21.03 16.17
N LEU A 210 11.96 -21.78 15.64
CA LEU A 210 13.38 -21.66 16.01
C LEU A 210 14.13 -20.60 15.19
N VAL A 211 13.57 -20.16 14.05
CA VAL A 211 14.25 -19.31 13.03
C VAL A 211 13.78 -17.84 13.07
N ASP A 212 12.93 -17.46 14.03
CA ASP A 212 12.24 -16.15 14.09
C ASP A 212 13.13 -14.92 14.43
N SER A 213 14.37 -14.88 13.93
CA SER A 213 15.38 -13.87 14.26
C SER A 213 16.14 -13.27 13.06
N THR A 214 15.63 -13.39 11.83
CA THR A 214 16.32 -12.84 10.63
C THR A 214 15.56 -11.66 10.00
N ASN A 215 15.68 -10.47 10.59
CA ASN A 215 15.13 -9.24 9.99
C ASN A 215 16.14 -8.59 9.02
N GLN A 216 16.06 -8.92 7.73
CA GLN A 216 16.68 -8.10 6.68
C GLN A 216 15.85 -6.82 6.47
N VAL A 217 16.52 -5.67 6.55
CA VAL A 217 15.89 -4.36 6.36
C VAL A 217 15.51 -4.17 4.88
N GLY A 218 14.21 -4.00 4.59
CA GLY A 218 13.69 -3.83 3.23
C GLY A 218 14.18 -2.55 2.52
N HIS A 219 14.18 -2.56 1.18
CA HIS A 219 14.64 -1.43 0.35
C HIS A 219 13.94 -0.11 0.70
N PHE A 220 12.61 -0.15 0.81
CA PHE A 220 11.80 1.01 1.19
C PHE A 220 12.22 1.62 2.54
N GLN A 221 12.51 0.77 3.54
CA GLN A 221 12.98 1.23 4.85
C GLN A 221 14.35 1.92 4.75
N LYS A 222 15.26 1.43 3.89
CA LYS A 222 16.54 2.09 3.63
C LYS A 222 16.34 3.47 2.99
N VAL A 223 15.42 3.58 2.04
CA VAL A 223 15.06 4.85 1.40
C VAL A 223 14.50 5.85 2.42
N LEU A 224 13.57 5.39 3.28
CA LEU A 224 12.99 6.21 4.34
C LEU A 224 14.05 6.73 5.31
N THR A 225 14.96 5.86 5.74
CA THR A 225 16.10 6.24 6.60
C THR A 225 17.02 7.25 5.90
N ALA A 226 17.28 7.10 4.60
CA ALA A 226 18.10 8.05 3.85
C ALA A 226 17.48 9.46 3.78
N ILE A 227 16.16 9.54 3.59
CA ILE A 227 15.42 10.82 3.60
C ILE A 227 15.43 11.44 5.01
N GLY A 228 15.17 10.62 6.04
CA GLY A 228 15.25 11.07 7.44
C GLY A 228 16.64 11.61 7.79
N ASN A 229 17.69 10.87 7.41
CA ASN A 229 19.08 11.30 7.61
C ASN A 229 19.39 12.61 6.88
N PHE A 230 18.90 12.81 5.65
CA PHE A 230 19.09 14.08 4.94
C PHE A 230 18.48 15.27 5.71
N CYS A 231 17.28 15.09 6.27
CA CYS A 231 16.60 16.12 7.06
C CYS A 231 17.38 16.40 8.37
N ILE A 232 17.77 15.35 9.09
CA ILE A 232 18.58 15.47 10.33
C ILE A 232 19.90 16.18 10.05
N CYS A 233 20.62 15.82 8.98
CA CYS A 233 21.86 16.48 8.60
C CYS A 233 21.66 17.96 8.28
N SER A 234 20.56 18.31 7.60
CA SER A 234 20.24 19.72 7.29
C SER A 234 20.01 20.54 8.56
N ILE A 235 19.29 19.98 9.54
CA ILE A 235 19.05 20.60 10.84
C ILE A 235 20.36 20.74 11.62
N ALA A 236 21.18 19.68 11.67
CA ALA A 236 22.46 19.70 12.37
C ALA A 236 23.40 20.77 11.79
N ILE A 237 23.46 20.92 10.46
CA ILE A 237 24.22 21.99 9.80
C ILE A 237 23.69 23.37 10.22
N GLY A 238 22.36 23.57 10.21
CA GLY A 238 21.75 24.83 10.66
C GLY A 238 22.11 25.17 12.11
N ILE A 239 21.95 24.21 13.03
CA ILE A 239 22.31 24.34 14.44
C ILE A 239 23.78 24.70 14.62
N ILE A 240 24.69 24.01 13.92
CA ILE A 240 26.13 24.28 14.01
C ILE A 240 26.45 25.71 13.55
N ILE A 241 25.87 26.15 12.43
CA ILE A 241 26.06 27.51 11.91
C ILE A 241 25.52 28.55 12.91
N GLU A 242 24.33 28.34 13.47
CA GLU A 242 23.75 29.23 14.48
C GLU A 242 24.63 29.35 15.72
N ILE A 243 25.09 28.24 16.29
CA ILE A 243 25.97 28.23 17.47
C ILE A 243 27.26 29.00 17.19
N ILE A 244 27.89 28.78 16.03
CA ILE A 244 29.14 29.44 15.63
C ILE A 244 28.94 30.94 15.38
N VAL A 245 27.77 31.39 14.92
CA VAL A 245 27.58 32.83 14.67
C VAL A 245 27.00 33.55 15.89
N MET A 246 26.07 32.96 16.61
CA MET A 246 25.34 33.62 17.70
C MET A 246 26.20 33.82 18.94
N TYR A 247 27.00 32.83 19.34
CA TYR A 247 27.77 32.91 20.59
C TYR A 247 29.11 33.62 20.44
N PRO A 248 30.06 33.20 19.58
CA PRO A 248 31.37 33.84 19.54
C PRO A 248 31.35 35.17 18.74
N ILE A 249 30.57 35.28 17.65
CA ILE A 249 30.55 36.48 16.81
C ILE A 249 29.57 37.52 17.36
N GLN A 250 28.30 37.16 17.58
CA GLN A 250 27.27 38.11 18.01
C GLN A 250 27.18 38.34 19.52
N LYS A 251 27.86 37.50 20.33
CA LYS A 251 27.85 37.54 21.80
C LYS A 251 26.43 37.57 22.38
N ARG A 252 25.52 36.73 21.85
CA ARG A 252 24.17 36.60 22.39
C ARG A 252 24.15 35.90 23.74
N LYS A 253 23.07 36.16 24.49
CA LYS A 253 22.78 35.42 25.71
C LYS A 253 22.59 33.94 25.37
N TYR A 254 23.07 33.08 26.26
CA TYR A 254 22.94 31.63 26.14
C TYR A 254 21.47 31.21 25.96
N ARG A 255 20.58 31.82 26.76
CA ARG A 255 19.16 31.46 26.79
C ARG A 255 18.41 31.72 25.48
N ASP A 256 18.61 32.91 24.89
CA ASP A 256 17.99 33.29 23.61
C ASP A 256 18.48 32.40 22.45
N GLY A 257 19.69 31.84 22.59
CA GLY A 257 20.20 30.86 21.64
C GLY A 257 19.44 29.53 21.66
N ILE A 258 18.98 29.07 22.83
CA ILE A 258 18.25 27.80 22.96
C ILE A 258 16.91 27.83 22.22
N ASP A 259 16.18 28.95 22.23
CA ASP A 259 14.89 29.07 21.55
C ASP A 259 15.04 28.90 20.03
N ASN A 260 16.11 29.46 19.44
CA ASN A 260 16.40 29.27 18.01
C ASN A 260 16.76 27.80 17.69
N LEU A 261 17.53 27.14 18.55
CA LEU A 261 17.82 25.71 18.39
C LEU A 261 16.55 24.85 18.48
N LEU A 262 15.63 25.17 19.40
CA LEU A 262 14.33 24.50 19.53
C LEU A 262 13.47 24.69 18.28
N VAL A 263 13.44 25.89 17.70
CA VAL A 263 12.71 26.18 16.45
C VAL A 263 13.20 25.29 15.30
N LEU A 264 14.52 25.14 15.15
CA LEU A 264 15.11 24.28 14.12
C LEU A 264 14.78 22.80 14.33
N LEU A 265 14.79 22.32 15.57
CA LEU A 265 14.46 20.93 15.91
C LEU A 265 12.97 20.63 15.68
N ILE A 266 12.07 21.43 16.26
CA ILE A 266 10.62 21.17 16.22
C ILE A 266 10.07 21.28 14.80
N GLY A 267 10.45 22.32 14.05
CA GLY A 267 9.91 22.55 12.71
C GLY A 267 10.67 21.81 11.61
N GLY A 268 11.94 21.43 11.86
CA GLY A 268 12.77 20.76 10.88
C GLY A 268 12.45 19.27 10.71
N ILE A 269 12.01 18.59 11.77
CA ILE A 269 11.86 17.13 11.80
C ILE A 269 10.52 16.70 11.18
N PRO A 270 10.53 15.94 10.07
CA PRO A 270 9.30 15.48 9.44
C PRO A 270 8.76 14.20 10.10
N ILE A 271 8.22 14.31 11.32
CA ILE A 271 7.78 13.16 12.14
C ILE A 271 6.70 12.34 11.43
N ALA A 272 5.76 12.99 10.75
CA ALA A 272 4.66 12.30 10.05
C ALA A 272 5.10 11.46 8.84
N MET A 273 6.35 11.57 8.38
CA MET A 273 6.75 11.00 7.08
C MET A 273 6.65 9.48 6.99
N PRO A 274 7.18 8.68 7.93
CA PRO A 274 7.02 7.22 7.92
C PRO A 274 5.55 6.80 7.86
N THR A 275 4.71 7.44 8.68
CA THR A 275 3.29 7.13 8.79
C THR A 275 2.56 7.41 7.49
N VAL A 276 2.75 8.59 6.90
CA VAL A 276 2.05 9.00 5.67
C VAL A 276 2.38 8.05 4.52
N LEU A 277 3.65 7.68 4.37
CA LEU A 277 4.07 6.75 3.32
C LEU A 277 3.51 5.34 3.55
N SER A 278 3.56 4.83 4.78
CA SER A 278 2.99 3.53 5.16
C SER A 278 1.48 3.46 4.87
N VAL A 279 0.73 4.47 5.31
CA VAL A 279 -0.73 4.58 5.09
C VAL A 279 -1.04 4.71 3.61
N THR A 280 -0.25 5.47 2.85
CA THR A 280 -0.42 5.60 1.39
C THR A 280 -0.26 4.27 0.67
N MET A 281 0.72 3.44 1.08
CA MET A 281 0.88 2.08 0.56
C MET A 281 -0.28 1.18 0.94
N ALA A 282 -0.77 1.24 2.18
CA ALA A 282 -1.93 0.48 2.65
C ALA A 282 -3.21 0.78 1.87
N ILE A 283 -3.54 2.07 1.73
CA ILE A 283 -4.68 2.50 0.90
C ILE A 283 -4.46 2.08 -0.56
N GLY A 284 -3.22 2.14 -1.04
CA GLY A 284 -2.83 1.70 -2.37
C GLY A 284 -3.09 0.21 -2.61
N SER A 285 -2.63 -0.65 -1.71
CA SER A 285 -2.88 -2.09 -1.73
C SER A 285 -4.38 -2.42 -1.71
N HIS A 286 -5.14 -1.72 -0.87
CA HIS A 286 -6.60 -1.88 -0.85
C HIS A 286 -7.24 -1.54 -2.20
N ARG A 287 -6.81 -0.45 -2.85
CA ARG A 287 -7.29 -0.10 -4.20
C ARG A 287 -6.88 -1.11 -5.26
N LEU A 288 -5.67 -1.66 -5.19
CA LEU A 288 -5.23 -2.71 -6.11
C LEU A 288 -6.08 -3.96 -5.96
N SER A 289 -6.42 -4.35 -4.73
CA SER A 289 -7.30 -5.49 -4.50
C SER A 289 -8.71 -5.26 -5.06
N GLN A 290 -9.26 -4.05 -4.93
CA GLN A 290 -10.54 -3.71 -5.57
C GLN A 290 -10.48 -3.79 -7.10
N GLN A 291 -9.29 -3.68 -7.70
CA GLN A 291 -9.03 -3.86 -9.13
C GLN A 291 -8.64 -5.29 -9.51
N GLY A 292 -8.73 -6.23 -8.57
CA GLY A 292 -8.44 -7.64 -8.82
C GLY A 292 -6.96 -8.03 -8.68
N ALA A 293 -6.12 -7.22 -8.03
CA ALA A 293 -4.71 -7.51 -7.77
C ALA A 293 -4.38 -7.42 -6.26
N ILE A 294 -4.13 -8.55 -5.61
CA ILE A 294 -3.79 -8.61 -4.19
C ILE A 294 -2.28 -8.57 -4.02
N THR A 295 -1.77 -7.57 -3.31
CA THR A 295 -0.34 -7.46 -2.97
C THR A 295 -0.01 -8.24 -1.69
N LYS A 296 0.78 -9.31 -1.80
CA LYS A 296 1.31 -10.04 -0.63
C LYS A 296 2.43 -9.24 0.05
N ARG A 297 3.28 -8.60 -0.75
CA ARG A 297 4.33 -7.71 -0.28
C ARG A 297 3.95 -6.25 -0.57
N MET A 298 3.78 -5.44 0.47
CA MET A 298 3.40 -4.03 0.34
C MET A 298 4.42 -3.20 -0.45
N THR A 299 5.71 -3.55 -0.34
CA THR A 299 6.78 -2.89 -1.10
C THR A 299 6.74 -3.23 -2.59
N ALA A 300 5.97 -4.24 -3.03
CA ALA A 300 5.82 -4.56 -4.45
C ALA A 300 5.13 -3.45 -5.26
N ILE A 301 4.40 -2.53 -4.59
CA ILE A 301 3.82 -1.34 -5.24
C ILE A 301 4.90 -0.44 -5.82
N GLU A 302 6.06 -0.32 -5.15
CA GLU A 302 7.20 0.46 -5.62
C GLU A 302 7.82 -0.18 -6.86
N GLU A 303 8.12 -1.48 -6.80
CA GLU A 303 8.71 -2.22 -7.91
C GLU A 303 7.77 -2.22 -9.12
N MET A 304 6.47 -2.39 -8.90
CA MET A 304 5.45 -2.31 -9.95
C MET A 304 5.37 -0.92 -10.59
N ALA A 305 5.62 0.16 -9.86
CA ALA A 305 5.66 1.51 -10.42
C ALA A 305 6.90 1.72 -11.32
N GLY A 306 8.02 1.10 -10.96
CA GLY A 306 9.29 1.11 -11.69
C GLY A 306 9.40 0.07 -12.80
N MET A 307 8.45 -0.86 -12.92
CA MET A 307 8.47 -1.93 -13.92
C MET A 307 8.56 -1.38 -15.35
N ASP A 308 9.54 -1.88 -16.09
CA ASP A 308 9.83 -1.50 -17.48
C ASP A 308 9.80 -2.70 -18.45
N VAL A 309 9.95 -3.92 -17.94
CA VAL A 309 9.80 -5.17 -18.70
C VAL A 309 8.83 -6.10 -17.99
N LEU A 310 7.89 -6.66 -18.75
CA LEU A 310 6.93 -7.65 -18.28
C LEU A 310 7.09 -8.94 -19.09
N CYS A 311 7.69 -9.96 -18.49
CA CYS A 311 7.74 -11.31 -18.99
C CYS A 311 6.39 -12.00 -18.73
N SER A 312 5.52 -11.98 -19.73
CA SER A 312 4.19 -12.58 -19.65
C SER A 312 4.23 -14.01 -20.17
N ASP A 313 3.76 -14.95 -19.37
CA ASP A 313 3.40 -16.28 -19.86
C ASP A 313 2.26 -16.13 -20.88
N LYS A 314 2.30 -16.94 -21.92
CA LYS A 314 1.28 -16.95 -22.97
C LYS A 314 -0.03 -17.50 -22.41
N THR A 315 0.03 -18.67 -21.80
CA THR A 315 -1.16 -19.43 -21.38
C THR A 315 -1.77 -18.77 -20.16
N GLY A 316 -3.08 -18.53 -20.17
CA GLY A 316 -3.81 -17.94 -19.05
C GLY A 316 -3.72 -16.40 -18.96
N THR A 317 -2.61 -15.79 -19.40
CA THR A 317 -2.43 -14.32 -19.36
C THR A 317 -2.74 -13.65 -20.71
N LEU A 318 -2.07 -14.06 -21.79
CA LEU A 318 -2.26 -13.49 -23.14
C LEU A 318 -3.41 -14.16 -23.90
N THR A 319 -3.68 -15.41 -23.56
CA THR A 319 -4.76 -16.22 -24.12
C THR A 319 -5.83 -16.52 -23.08
N LEU A 320 -6.97 -17.02 -23.54
CA LEU A 320 -8.10 -17.36 -22.66
C LEU A 320 -7.90 -18.67 -21.88
N ASN A 321 -6.91 -19.50 -22.26
CA ASN A 321 -6.75 -20.87 -21.75
C ASN A 321 -8.06 -21.68 -21.86
N LYS A 322 -8.86 -21.38 -22.88
CA LYS A 322 -10.10 -22.06 -23.25
C LYS A 322 -9.89 -22.66 -24.62
N LEU A 323 -9.27 -23.83 -24.62
CA LEU A 323 -8.84 -24.49 -25.83
C LEU A 323 -10.07 -24.93 -26.64
N THR A 324 -9.94 -24.89 -27.96
CA THR A 324 -10.94 -25.38 -28.90
C THR A 324 -10.27 -26.26 -29.93
N VAL A 325 -10.99 -27.28 -30.42
CA VAL A 325 -10.48 -28.19 -31.45
C VAL A 325 -11.22 -27.93 -32.75
N ASP A 326 -10.49 -27.76 -33.84
CA ASP A 326 -11.06 -27.74 -35.18
C ASP A 326 -11.13 -29.17 -35.72
N THR A 327 -12.34 -29.74 -35.72
CA THR A 327 -12.58 -31.14 -36.12
C THR A 327 -12.27 -31.41 -37.59
N ASN A 328 -12.31 -30.40 -38.45
CA ASN A 328 -11.99 -30.56 -39.87
C ASN A 328 -10.51 -30.87 -40.10
N LEU A 329 -9.65 -30.38 -39.23
CA LEU A 329 -8.19 -30.49 -39.35
C LEU A 329 -7.59 -31.72 -38.68
N ILE A 330 -8.42 -32.54 -38.01
CA ILE A 330 -7.96 -33.80 -37.40
C ILE A 330 -7.39 -34.72 -38.47
N GLU A 331 -6.19 -35.25 -38.23
CA GLU A 331 -5.49 -36.17 -39.12
C GLU A 331 -5.41 -37.56 -38.48
N VAL A 332 -5.77 -38.60 -39.25
CA VAL A 332 -5.84 -40.00 -38.78
C VAL A 332 -4.75 -40.82 -39.46
N PHE A 333 -4.07 -41.66 -38.68
CA PHE A 333 -2.94 -42.47 -39.13
C PHE A 333 -3.23 -43.97 -39.07
N ALA A 334 -4.14 -44.40 -38.20
CA ALA A 334 -4.56 -45.80 -38.12
C ALA A 334 -5.54 -46.16 -39.26
N LYS A 335 -5.28 -47.26 -39.96
CA LYS A 335 -6.17 -47.79 -41.00
C LYS A 335 -7.49 -48.26 -40.39
N GLY A 336 -8.62 -47.90 -41.01
CA GLY A 336 -9.96 -48.29 -40.56
C GLY A 336 -10.49 -47.51 -39.35
N VAL A 337 -9.84 -46.40 -38.98
CA VAL A 337 -10.30 -45.51 -37.91
C VAL A 337 -10.79 -44.20 -38.54
N GLU A 338 -11.98 -43.75 -38.15
CA GLU A 338 -12.54 -42.46 -38.56
C GLU A 338 -12.20 -41.34 -37.56
N LYS A 339 -12.35 -40.09 -37.98
CA LYS A 339 -12.06 -38.91 -37.13
C LYS A 339 -12.88 -38.94 -35.82
N GLU A 340 -14.14 -39.33 -35.89
CA GLU A 340 -15.05 -39.46 -34.75
C GLU A 340 -14.53 -40.43 -33.69
N HIS A 341 -13.93 -41.55 -34.12
CA HIS A 341 -13.36 -42.51 -33.19
C HIS A 341 -12.10 -41.95 -32.49
N VAL A 342 -11.29 -41.13 -33.18
CA VAL A 342 -10.15 -40.43 -32.56
C VAL A 342 -10.63 -39.46 -31.49
N MET A 343 -11.70 -38.71 -31.78
CA MET A 343 -12.34 -37.80 -30.84
C MET A 343 -12.83 -38.52 -29.58
N LEU A 344 -13.51 -39.67 -29.76
CA LEU A 344 -13.98 -40.49 -28.66
C LEU A 344 -12.83 -41.05 -27.80
N LEU A 345 -11.74 -41.53 -28.43
CA LEU A 345 -10.57 -42.03 -27.69
C LEU A 345 -9.88 -40.91 -26.90
N ALA A 346 -9.78 -39.70 -27.45
CA ALA A 346 -9.27 -38.54 -26.76
C ALA A 346 -10.13 -38.19 -25.54
N ALA A 347 -11.46 -38.17 -25.70
CA ALA A 347 -12.42 -37.90 -24.62
C ALA A 347 -12.39 -38.99 -23.54
N ARG A 348 -12.24 -40.27 -23.92
CA ARG A 348 -12.02 -41.36 -22.98
C ARG A 348 -10.75 -41.15 -22.15
N ALA A 349 -9.65 -40.76 -22.79
CA ALA A 349 -8.40 -40.44 -22.09
C ALA A 349 -8.43 -39.09 -21.31
N SER A 350 -9.58 -38.42 -21.24
CA SER A 350 -9.79 -37.19 -20.46
C SER A 350 -10.56 -37.47 -19.19
N ARG A 351 -10.36 -36.68 -18.13
CA ARG A 351 -11.24 -36.68 -16.96
C ARG A 351 -12.60 -36.08 -17.32
N THR A 352 -13.66 -36.61 -16.73
CA THR A 352 -15.01 -36.06 -16.81
C THR A 352 -15.35 -35.15 -15.62
N GLU A 353 -14.64 -35.33 -14.50
CA GLU A 353 -14.82 -34.56 -13.27
C GLU A 353 -13.52 -33.82 -12.92
N ASN A 354 -13.66 -32.57 -12.43
CA ASN A 354 -12.53 -31.69 -12.07
C ASN A 354 -11.47 -31.59 -13.20
N GLN A 355 -11.93 -31.15 -14.38
CA GLN A 355 -11.21 -31.18 -15.64
C GLN A 355 -10.15 -30.08 -15.77
N ASP A 356 -9.03 -30.41 -16.39
CA ASP A 356 -8.08 -29.44 -16.94
C ASP A 356 -8.66 -28.76 -18.20
N ALA A 357 -8.11 -27.61 -18.60
CA ALA A 357 -8.59 -26.88 -19.78
C ALA A 357 -8.56 -27.72 -21.08
N ILE A 358 -7.53 -28.59 -21.24
CA ILE A 358 -7.45 -29.52 -22.38
C ILE A 358 -8.54 -30.59 -22.28
N ASP A 359 -8.76 -31.15 -21.09
CA ASP A 359 -9.75 -32.21 -20.86
C ASP A 359 -11.16 -31.69 -21.11
N ALA A 360 -11.47 -30.49 -20.62
CA ALA A 360 -12.74 -29.82 -20.87
C ALA A 360 -12.97 -29.56 -22.36
N ALA A 361 -11.95 -29.10 -23.09
CA ALA A 361 -12.04 -28.85 -24.53
C ALA A 361 -12.26 -30.14 -25.34
N ILE A 362 -11.58 -31.22 -24.96
CA ILE A 362 -11.68 -32.52 -25.64
C ILE A 362 -13.02 -33.20 -25.34
N VAL A 363 -13.51 -33.14 -24.10
CA VAL A 363 -14.82 -33.68 -23.74
C VAL A 363 -15.95 -32.85 -24.37
N GLY A 364 -15.81 -31.52 -24.41
CA GLY A 364 -16.76 -30.61 -25.05
C GLY A 364 -16.79 -30.66 -26.57
N MET A 365 -15.86 -31.39 -27.21
CA MET A 365 -15.88 -31.66 -28.65
C MET A 365 -16.92 -32.71 -29.04
N LEU A 366 -17.34 -33.57 -28.09
CA LEU A 366 -18.44 -34.51 -28.30
C LEU A 366 -19.79 -33.80 -28.24
N ALA A 367 -20.78 -34.30 -28.97
CA ALA A 367 -22.13 -33.76 -28.94
C ALA A 367 -22.79 -33.91 -27.56
N ASP A 368 -22.56 -35.05 -26.90
CA ASP A 368 -22.93 -35.29 -25.50
C ASP A 368 -21.68 -35.73 -24.70
N PRO A 369 -21.26 -34.99 -23.65
CA PRO A 369 -20.17 -35.39 -22.77
C PRO A 369 -20.31 -36.80 -22.16
N LYS A 370 -21.53 -37.32 -22.04
CA LYS A 370 -21.78 -38.67 -21.50
C LYS A 370 -21.24 -39.77 -22.42
N GLU A 371 -21.10 -39.51 -23.72
CA GLU A 371 -20.53 -40.47 -24.67
C GLU A 371 -19.08 -40.84 -24.32
N ALA A 372 -18.34 -39.94 -23.65
CA ALA A 372 -16.97 -40.20 -23.19
C ALA A 372 -16.85 -41.41 -22.24
N ARG A 373 -17.94 -41.79 -21.56
CA ARG A 373 -18.01 -42.96 -20.65
C ARG A 373 -19.12 -43.96 -21.01
N ALA A 374 -19.86 -43.72 -22.08
CA ALA A 374 -20.91 -44.62 -22.51
C ALA A 374 -20.35 -45.98 -22.95
N GLY A 375 -20.95 -47.07 -22.44
CA GLY A 375 -20.61 -48.45 -22.82
C GLY A 375 -19.20 -48.90 -22.42
N ILE A 376 -18.59 -48.25 -21.42
CA ILE A 376 -17.30 -48.66 -20.86
C ILE A 376 -17.31 -48.65 -19.33
N ARG A 377 -16.57 -49.57 -18.72
CA ARG A 377 -16.27 -49.56 -17.28
C ARG A 377 -14.85 -49.10 -17.07
N GLU A 378 -14.68 -47.97 -16.39
CA GLU A 378 -13.38 -47.42 -16.00
C GLU A 378 -12.69 -48.32 -14.96
N VAL A 379 -11.41 -48.63 -15.19
CA VAL A 379 -10.57 -49.44 -14.27
C VAL A 379 -9.55 -48.56 -13.59
N HIS A 380 -8.80 -47.77 -14.37
CA HIS A 380 -7.75 -46.91 -13.85
C HIS A 380 -7.49 -45.76 -14.82
N PHE A 381 -7.31 -44.57 -14.25
CA PHE A 381 -6.93 -43.37 -14.96
C PHE A 381 -5.53 -42.94 -14.52
N LEU A 382 -4.61 -42.86 -15.48
CA LEU A 382 -3.27 -42.31 -15.29
C LEU A 382 -3.33 -40.78 -15.51
N PRO A 383 -3.16 -39.97 -14.45
CA PRO A 383 -3.20 -38.51 -14.55
C PRO A 383 -1.99 -37.94 -15.30
N PHE A 384 -2.10 -36.65 -15.66
CA PHE A 384 -1.04 -35.96 -16.37
C PHE A 384 0.20 -35.81 -15.48
N ASN A 385 1.35 -36.15 -16.03
CA ASN A 385 2.66 -35.92 -15.41
C ASN A 385 3.50 -35.02 -16.33
N PRO A 386 4.12 -33.92 -15.85
CA PRO A 386 5.00 -33.07 -16.65
C PRO A 386 6.19 -33.78 -17.31
N VAL A 387 6.63 -34.91 -16.75
CA VAL A 387 7.73 -35.73 -17.32
C VAL A 387 7.21 -36.61 -18.46
N ASP A 388 6.14 -37.37 -18.22
CA ASP A 388 5.57 -38.30 -19.22
C ASP A 388 4.77 -37.57 -20.31
N LYS A 389 4.26 -36.37 -20.00
CA LYS A 389 3.44 -35.49 -20.84
C LYS A 389 2.26 -36.20 -21.52
N ARG A 390 1.63 -37.15 -20.81
CA ARG A 390 0.48 -37.92 -21.28
C ARG A 390 -0.50 -38.23 -20.16
N THR A 391 -1.70 -38.60 -20.56
CA THR A 391 -2.76 -39.19 -19.73
C THR A 391 -3.19 -40.50 -20.37
N ALA A 392 -3.73 -41.43 -19.58
CA ALA A 392 -4.28 -42.67 -20.12
C ALA A 392 -5.48 -43.15 -19.31
N LEU A 393 -6.46 -43.74 -20.00
CA LEU A 393 -7.57 -44.44 -19.38
C LEU A 393 -7.50 -45.92 -19.75
N THR A 394 -7.49 -46.78 -18.75
CA THR A 394 -7.70 -48.23 -18.89
C THR A 394 -9.17 -48.54 -18.61
N TYR A 395 -9.85 -49.16 -19.56
CA TYR A 395 -11.28 -49.44 -19.48
C TYR A 395 -11.63 -50.81 -20.06
N ILE A 396 -12.77 -51.35 -19.61
CA ILE A 396 -13.37 -52.58 -20.11
C ILE A 396 -14.53 -52.19 -21.01
N ASP A 397 -14.55 -52.71 -22.24
CA ASP A 397 -15.68 -52.51 -23.16
C ASP A 397 -16.86 -53.44 -22.82
N ASN A 398 -18.01 -53.22 -23.48
CA ASN A 398 -19.19 -54.08 -23.32
C ASN A 398 -18.94 -55.56 -23.67
N ASN A 399 -17.89 -55.87 -24.43
CA ASN A 399 -17.53 -57.23 -24.81
C ASN A 399 -16.59 -57.89 -23.78
N GLY A 400 -16.24 -57.19 -22.70
CA GLY A 400 -15.34 -57.69 -21.66
C GLY A 400 -13.85 -57.65 -22.03
N ASN A 401 -13.48 -56.94 -23.10
CA ASN A 401 -12.10 -56.73 -23.51
C ASN A 401 -11.52 -55.49 -22.85
N TRP A 402 -10.25 -55.56 -22.48
CA TRP A 402 -9.54 -54.47 -21.84
C TRP A 402 -8.80 -53.64 -22.88
N HIS A 403 -9.09 -52.35 -22.87
CA HIS A 403 -8.48 -51.37 -23.76
C HIS A 403 -7.82 -50.26 -22.95
N ARG A 404 -6.79 -49.67 -23.53
CA ARG A 404 -6.11 -48.50 -22.98
C ARG A 404 -6.05 -47.41 -24.05
N ALA A 405 -6.61 -46.25 -23.75
CA ALA A 405 -6.51 -45.07 -24.60
C ALA A 405 -5.58 -44.06 -23.92
N SER A 406 -4.72 -43.41 -24.70
CA SER A 406 -3.81 -42.38 -24.18
C SER A 406 -3.81 -41.16 -25.08
N LYS A 407 -3.65 -39.99 -24.47
CA LYS A 407 -3.42 -38.72 -25.16
C LYS A 407 -2.23 -38.00 -24.54
N GLY A 408 -1.50 -37.24 -25.34
CA GLY A 408 -0.33 -36.52 -24.84
C GLY A 408 0.42 -35.74 -25.90
N ALA A 409 1.60 -35.24 -25.51
CA ALA A 409 2.51 -34.56 -26.41
C ALA A 409 2.90 -35.50 -27.58
N PRO A 410 2.85 -35.04 -28.85
CA PRO A 410 3.08 -35.90 -30.00
C PRO A 410 4.40 -36.66 -29.98
N GLU A 411 5.50 -36.03 -29.58
CA GLU A 411 6.82 -36.69 -29.48
C GLU A 411 6.82 -37.86 -28.49
N GLN A 412 6.12 -37.72 -27.36
CA GLN A 412 6.04 -38.77 -26.34
C GLN A 412 5.15 -39.92 -26.80
N ILE A 413 4.04 -39.61 -27.46
CA ILE A 413 3.13 -40.63 -27.99
C ILE A 413 3.75 -41.35 -29.20
N LEU A 414 4.52 -40.67 -30.05
CA LEU A 414 5.27 -41.28 -31.16
C LEU A 414 6.33 -42.26 -30.64
N THR A 415 7.06 -41.85 -29.59
CA THR A 415 8.05 -42.70 -28.91
C THR A 415 7.38 -43.92 -28.27
N LEU A 416 6.23 -43.72 -27.61
CA LEU A 416 5.44 -44.79 -27.01
C LEU A 416 4.97 -45.84 -28.03
N CYS A 417 4.54 -45.38 -29.21
CA CYS A 417 4.05 -46.27 -30.27
C CYS A 417 5.17 -46.95 -31.07
N ASN A 418 6.45 -46.56 -30.86
CA ASN A 418 7.60 -47.03 -31.62
C ASN A 418 7.33 -47.09 -33.14
N CYS A 419 6.81 -45.99 -33.68
CA CYS A 419 6.34 -45.92 -35.06
C CYS A 419 7.47 -46.06 -36.08
N LYS A 420 7.16 -46.59 -37.27
CA LYS A 420 8.08 -46.55 -38.43
C LYS A 420 8.41 -45.11 -38.82
N GLU A 421 9.61 -44.90 -39.36
CA GLU A 421 10.11 -43.57 -39.74
C GLU A 421 9.20 -42.83 -40.75
N ASP A 422 8.53 -43.55 -41.65
CA ASP A 422 7.59 -42.92 -42.61
C ASP A 422 6.39 -42.27 -41.91
N VAL A 423 5.83 -42.94 -40.89
CA VAL A 423 4.69 -42.43 -40.11
C VAL A 423 5.16 -41.25 -39.26
N LYS A 424 6.35 -41.35 -38.66
CA LYS A 424 6.95 -40.29 -37.87
C LYS A 424 7.18 -39.02 -38.71
N ARG A 425 7.74 -39.15 -39.91
CA ARG A 425 7.94 -38.03 -40.85
C ARG A 425 6.63 -37.38 -41.27
N LYS A 426 5.60 -38.18 -41.57
CA LYS A 426 4.26 -37.66 -41.90
C LYS A 426 3.63 -36.94 -40.71
N ALA A 427 3.74 -37.49 -39.50
CA ALA A 427 3.23 -36.86 -38.28
C ALA A 427 3.93 -35.52 -38.00
N HIS A 428 5.25 -35.45 -38.12
CA HIS A 428 6.01 -34.20 -37.97
C HIS A 428 5.56 -33.13 -38.98
N SER A 429 5.38 -33.50 -40.26
CA SER A 429 4.88 -32.55 -41.27
C SER A 429 3.49 -31.99 -40.94
N VAL A 430 2.60 -32.79 -40.34
CA VAL A 430 1.28 -32.32 -39.90
C VAL A 430 1.41 -31.40 -38.67
N ILE A 431 2.28 -31.74 -37.72
CA ILE A 431 2.56 -30.93 -36.53
C ILE A 431 3.08 -29.55 -36.95
N ASP A 432 4.01 -29.48 -37.91
CA ASP A 432 4.55 -28.23 -38.42
C ASP A 432 3.47 -27.38 -39.10
N LYS A 433 2.59 -28.00 -39.91
CA LYS A 433 1.43 -27.31 -40.52
C LYS A 433 0.46 -26.75 -39.48
N PHE A 434 0.25 -27.46 -38.37
CA PHE A 434 -0.54 -26.94 -37.25
C PHE A 434 0.18 -25.76 -36.60
N ALA A 435 1.48 -25.88 -36.37
CA ALA A 435 2.29 -24.84 -35.74
C ALA A 435 2.34 -23.54 -36.56
N GLU A 436 2.44 -23.63 -37.89
CA GLU A 436 2.36 -22.49 -38.83
C GLU A 436 1.03 -21.72 -38.72
N ARG A 437 -0.05 -22.42 -38.37
CA ARG A 437 -1.38 -21.83 -38.15
C ARG A 437 -1.62 -21.36 -36.71
N GLY A 438 -0.62 -21.54 -35.83
CA GLY A 438 -0.72 -21.24 -34.40
C GLY A 438 -1.53 -22.26 -33.61
N LEU A 439 -1.66 -23.48 -34.13
CA LEU A 439 -2.39 -24.58 -33.51
C LEU A 439 -1.42 -25.51 -32.79
N ARG A 440 -1.71 -25.82 -31.53
CA ARG A 440 -0.96 -26.80 -30.72
C ARG A 440 -1.40 -28.21 -31.10
N SER A 441 -0.48 -29.15 -31.21
CA SER A 441 -0.79 -30.54 -31.56
C SER A 441 -0.95 -31.43 -30.32
N LEU A 442 -1.97 -32.30 -30.34
CA LEU A 442 -2.19 -33.35 -29.35
C LEU A 442 -2.31 -34.70 -30.06
N ALA A 443 -1.55 -35.69 -29.62
CA ALA A 443 -1.59 -37.03 -30.19
C ALA A 443 -2.44 -37.99 -29.36
N VAL A 444 -3.08 -38.95 -30.04
CA VAL A 444 -3.88 -40.01 -29.44
C VAL A 444 -3.35 -41.36 -29.87
N ALA A 445 -3.22 -42.27 -28.91
CA ALA A 445 -2.84 -43.65 -29.11
C ALA A 445 -3.82 -44.60 -28.42
N LYS A 446 -3.90 -45.84 -28.92
CA LYS A 446 -4.68 -46.91 -28.30
C LYS A 446 -3.88 -48.21 -28.21
N GLN A 447 -4.26 -49.06 -27.29
CA GLN A 447 -3.63 -50.33 -27.03
C GLN A 447 -4.68 -51.31 -26.47
N GLU A 448 -4.56 -52.60 -26.80
CA GLU A 448 -5.31 -53.67 -26.15
C GLU A 448 -4.48 -54.28 -25.00
N VAL A 449 -5.14 -54.73 -23.93
CA VAL A 449 -4.49 -55.36 -22.78
C VAL A 449 -4.98 -56.82 -22.67
N PRO A 450 -4.34 -57.77 -23.39
CA PRO A 450 -4.82 -59.16 -23.44
C PRO A 450 -4.80 -59.86 -22.08
N GLU A 451 -3.86 -59.50 -21.22
CA GLU A 451 -3.66 -60.08 -19.89
C GLU A 451 -4.71 -59.64 -18.85
N LYS A 452 -5.64 -58.74 -19.23
CA LYS A 452 -6.76 -58.25 -18.40
C LYS A 452 -6.38 -57.86 -16.97
N SER A 453 -5.20 -57.26 -16.81
CA SER A 453 -4.64 -56.78 -15.56
C SER A 453 -4.32 -55.30 -15.63
N LYS A 454 -4.45 -54.58 -14.51
CA LYS A 454 -4.16 -53.14 -14.41
C LYS A 454 -2.69 -52.83 -14.71
N ASP A 455 -1.79 -53.63 -14.15
CA ASP A 455 -0.34 -53.38 -14.19
C ASP A 455 0.35 -54.01 -15.41
N ALA A 456 -0.41 -54.72 -16.26
CA ALA A 456 0.11 -55.32 -17.47
C ALA A 456 0.55 -54.24 -18.48
N THR A 457 1.67 -54.52 -19.17
CA THR A 457 2.25 -53.65 -20.19
C THR A 457 1.31 -53.49 -21.38
N GLY A 458 0.64 -54.58 -21.81
CA GLY A 458 -0.30 -54.64 -22.93
C GLY A 458 0.36 -54.84 -24.30
N ALA A 459 -0.43 -54.82 -25.38
CA ALA A 459 0.03 -54.99 -26.77
C ALA A 459 0.83 -53.78 -27.30
N PRO A 460 1.49 -53.79 -28.46
CA PRO A 460 2.13 -52.57 -28.97
C PRO A 460 1.13 -51.41 -29.14
N TRP A 461 1.51 -50.21 -28.70
CA TRP A 461 0.67 -49.01 -28.85
C TRP A 461 0.51 -48.65 -30.32
N GLN A 462 -0.72 -48.37 -30.73
CA GLN A 462 -1.06 -47.90 -32.06
C GLN A 462 -1.25 -46.39 -32.06
N PHE A 463 -0.49 -45.68 -32.90
CA PHE A 463 -0.66 -44.25 -33.14
C PHE A 463 -1.94 -44.02 -33.96
N VAL A 464 -2.93 -43.34 -33.38
CA VAL A 464 -4.27 -43.24 -33.97
C VAL A 464 -4.42 -41.96 -34.76
N GLY A 465 -4.14 -40.80 -34.15
CA GLY A 465 -4.43 -39.51 -34.76
C GLY A 465 -3.80 -38.31 -34.05
N LEU A 466 -3.83 -37.17 -34.74
CA LEU A 466 -3.40 -35.86 -34.25
C LEU A 466 -4.58 -34.89 -34.25
N LEU A 467 -4.77 -34.18 -33.14
CA LEU A 467 -5.79 -33.15 -32.97
C LEU A 467 -5.11 -31.77 -32.86
N PRO A 468 -5.58 -30.76 -33.60
CA PRO A 468 -5.16 -29.38 -33.43
C PRO A 468 -5.97 -28.69 -32.34
N LEU A 469 -5.27 -28.11 -31.37
CA LEU A 469 -5.80 -27.29 -30.30
C LEU A 469 -5.52 -25.82 -30.59
N PHE A 470 -6.55 -25.01 -30.61
CA PHE A 470 -6.43 -23.56 -30.72
C PHE A 470 -6.68 -22.91 -29.37
N ASP A 471 -5.75 -22.03 -28.97
CA ASP A 471 -5.90 -21.18 -27.79
C ASP A 471 -6.15 -19.73 -28.23
N PRO A 472 -7.40 -19.25 -28.16
CA PRO A 472 -7.72 -17.92 -28.66
C PRO A 472 -7.06 -16.82 -27.80
N PRO A 473 -6.50 -15.77 -28.43
CA PRO A 473 -6.04 -14.60 -27.70
C PRO A 473 -7.22 -13.90 -27.02
N ARG A 474 -6.98 -13.23 -25.90
CA ARG A 474 -8.03 -12.42 -25.27
C ARG A 474 -8.36 -11.20 -26.13
N HIS A 475 -9.60 -10.75 -26.06
CA HIS A 475 -10.08 -9.60 -26.83
C HIS A 475 -9.38 -8.29 -26.45
N ASP A 476 -8.95 -8.16 -25.20
CA ASP A 476 -8.30 -7.00 -24.61
C ASP A 476 -6.76 -7.04 -24.67
N SER A 477 -6.15 -8.22 -24.88
CA SER A 477 -4.69 -8.37 -24.85
C SER A 477 -3.97 -7.50 -25.88
N ALA A 478 -4.47 -7.43 -27.12
CA ALA A 478 -3.82 -6.64 -28.18
C ALA A 478 -3.85 -5.13 -27.92
N GLU A 479 -4.92 -4.61 -27.32
CA GLU A 479 -4.99 -3.21 -26.89
C GLU A 479 -4.10 -2.97 -25.66
N THR A 480 -4.11 -3.91 -24.73
CA THR A 480 -3.34 -3.85 -23.48
C THR A 480 -1.83 -3.85 -23.75
N ILE A 481 -1.34 -4.65 -24.70
CA ILE A 481 0.08 -4.64 -25.11
C ILE A 481 0.47 -3.27 -25.66
N ARG A 482 -0.36 -2.67 -26.52
CA ARG A 482 -0.14 -1.31 -27.02
C ARG A 482 -0.14 -0.27 -25.90
N ARG A 483 -1.05 -0.40 -24.94
CA ARG A 483 -1.11 0.47 -23.76
C ARG A 483 0.11 0.32 -22.87
N ALA A 484 0.58 -0.91 -22.65
CA ALA A 484 1.80 -1.21 -21.90
C ALA A 484 3.02 -0.53 -22.55
N LEU A 485 3.15 -0.64 -23.87
CA LEU A 485 4.24 -0.01 -24.62
C LEU A 485 4.20 1.52 -24.52
N HIS A 486 3.01 2.14 -24.61
CA HIS A 486 2.84 3.58 -24.40
C HIS A 486 3.20 4.01 -22.96
N LEU A 487 3.09 3.09 -21.99
CA LEU A 487 3.51 3.30 -20.61
C LEU A 487 4.99 2.97 -20.36
N GLY A 488 5.76 2.67 -21.41
CA GLY A 488 7.16 2.28 -21.32
C GLY A 488 7.38 0.91 -20.67
N VAL A 489 6.38 0.01 -20.73
CA VAL A 489 6.50 -1.39 -20.30
C VAL A 489 6.57 -2.29 -21.53
N ASN A 490 7.71 -2.89 -21.78
CA ASN A 490 7.90 -3.85 -22.86
C ASN A 490 7.35 -5.23 -22.43
N VAL A 491 6.35 -5.74 -23.15
CA VAL A 491 5.75 -7.05 -22.86
C VAL A 491 6.47 -8.10 -23.70
N LYS A 492 7.11 -9.07 -23.03
CA LYS A 492 7.82 -10.19 -23.64
C LYS A 492 7.03 -11.48 -23.45
N MET A 493 6.73 -12.20 -24.53
CA MET A 493 6.04 -13.49 -24.45
C MET A 493 6.99 -14.60 -23.98
N ILE A 494 6.59 -15.36 -22.98
CA ILE A 494 7.27 -16.57 -22.53
C ILE A 494 6.35 -17.76 -22.81
N THR A 495 6.79 -18.74 -23.58
CA THR A 495 5.96 -19.94 -23.85
C THR A 495 6.79 -21.20 -23.99
N GLY A 496 6.21 -22.32 -23.54
CA GLY A 496 6.72 -23.67 -23.80
C GLY A 496 6.40 -24.19 -25.21
N ASP A 497 5.54 -23.49 -25.97
CA ASP A 497 5.22 -23.87 -27.34
C ASP A 497 6.40 -23.63 -28.29
N GLN A 498 6.33 -24.26 -29.46
CA GLN A 498 7.31 -24.06 -30.52
C GLN A 498 7.30 -22.62 -31.06
N LEU A 499 8.43 -22.20 -31.63
CA LEU A 499 8.64 -20.83 -32.11
C LEU A 499 7.62 -20.39 -33.17
N ALA A 500 7.19 -21.29 -34.05
CA ALA A 500 6.19 -20.97 -35.07
C ALA A 500 4.84 -20.56 -34.45
N ILE A 501 4.38 -21.30 -33.42
CA ILE A 501 3.15 -20.99 -32.68
C ILE A 501 3.29 -19.66 -31.94
N ALA A 502 4.44 -19.43 -31.30
CA ALA A 502 4.72 -18.20 -30.58
C ALA A 502 4.69 -16.98 -31.51
N LYS A 503 5.35 -17.06 -32.67
CA LYS A 503 5.38 -15.99 -33.68
C LYS A 503 3.99 -15.72 -34.26
N GLU A 504 3.22 -16.76 -34.57
CA GLU A 504 1.86 -16.57 -35.09
C GLU A 504 0.92 -15.96 -34.05
N THR A 505 1.03 -16.38 -32.78
CA THR A 505 0.29 -15.78 -31.66
C THR A 505 0.71 -14.33 -31.45
N GLY A 506 2.01 -14.04 -31.45
CA GLY A 506 2.58 -12.69 -31.33
C GLY A 506 2.14 -11.76 -32.45
N ARG A 507 2.07 -12.27 -33.69
CA ARG A 507 1.55 -11.55 -34.86
C ARG A 507 0.09 -11.14 -34.68
N ARG A 508 -0.77 -12.06 -34.19
CA ARG A 508 -2.19 -11.75 -33.93
C ARG A 508 -2.40 -10.78 -32.77
N LEU A 509 -1.54 -10.85 -31.75
CA LEU A 509 -1.57 -9.95 -30.59
C LEU A 509 -0.96 -8.56 -30.87
N GLY A 510 -0.20 -8.41 -31.96
CA GLY A 510 0.51 -7.18 -32.28
C GLY A 510 1.75 -6.93 -31.41
N MET A 511 2.37 -7.99 -30.89
CA MET A 511 3.57 -7.93 -30.03
C MET A 511 4.88 -7.86 -30.83
N GLY A 512 4.83 -8.18 -32.13
CA GLY A 512 6.02 -8.37 -32.96
C GLY A 512 6.34 -9.85 -33.16
N THR A 513 7.31 -10.11 -34.05
CA THR A 513 7.75 -11.48 -34.39
C THR A 513 9.24 -11.69 -34.13
N ASN A 514 9.92 -10.75 -33.46
CA ASN A 514 11.33 -10.86 -33.11
C ASN A 514 11.51 -11.77 -31.88
N MET A 515 11.09 -13.03 -32.04
CA MET A 515 11.10 -14.06 -31.01
C MET A 515 12.16 -15.10 -31.32
N TYR A 516 12.77 -15.64 -30.26
CA TYR A 516 13.86 -16.60 -30.35
C TYR A 516 13.53 -17.88 -29.56
N PRO A 517 14.08 -19.04 -29.97
CA PRO A 517 13.94 -20.25 -29.17
C PRO A 517 14.86 -20.16 -27.95
N SER A 518 14.45 -20.78 -26.83
CA SER A 518 15.24 -20.74 -25.59
C SER A 518 16.59 -21.46 -25.70
N SER A 519 16.73 -22.43 -26.60
CA SER A 519 18.00 -23.10 -26.90
C SER A 519 19.09 -22.15 -27.43
N SER A 520 18.70 -21.07 -28.11
CA SER A 520 19.63 -20.03 -28.55
C SER A 520 20.22 -19.21 -27.39
N LEU A 521 19.61 -19.25 -26.20
CA LEU A 521 20.07 -18.52 -25.02
C LEU A 521 21.21 -19.24 -24.29
N LEU A 522 21.31 -20.56 -24.42
CA LEU A 522 22.30 -21.40 -23.74
C LEU A 522 23.60 -21.59 -24.54
N GLY A 523 23.74 -20.96 -25.70
CA GLY A 523 24.96 -21.01 -26.51
C GLY A 523 25.27 -22.37 -27.16
N GLN A 524 24.37 -23.35 -27.06
CA GLN A 524 24.59 -24.71 -27.59
C GLN A 524 24.43 -24.84 -29.11
N ASN A 525 23.76 -23.89 -29.78
CA ASN A 525 23.73 -23.80 -31.24
C ASN A 525 24.13 -22.38 -31.69
N LYS A 526 25.36 -22.24 -32.18
CA LYS A 526 25.80 -21.03 -32.91
C LYS A 526 25.23 -21.06 -34.32
N ASP A 527 23.99 -20.60 -34.48
CA ASP A 527 23.53 -20.19 -35.81
C ASP A 527 24.42 -19.03 -36.29
N ALA A 528 24.92 -19.12 -37.53
CA ALA A 528 25.86 -18.16 -38.10
C ALA A 528 25.31 -16.71 -38.17
N SER A 529 23.99 -16.55 -38.14
CA SER A 529 23.28 -15.25 -38.09
C SER A 529 23.18 -14.64 -36.68
N MET A 530 23.42 -15.44 -35.64
CA MET A 530 23.31 -15.05 -34.22
C MET A 530 24.68 -14.73 -33.60
N ALA A 531 25.77 -14.93 -34.33
CA ALA A 531 27.15 -14.79 -33.86
C ALA A 531 27.59 -13.33 -33.61
N GLY A 532 26.78 -12.32 -33.98
CA GLY A 532 27.15 -10.90 -33.91
C GLY A 532 26.73 -10.15 -32.64
N LEU A 533 25.77 -10.66 -31.86
CA LEU A 533 25.23 -9.95 -30.67
C LEU A 533 25.42 -10.79 -29.39
N PRO A 534 25.86 -10.18 -28.28
CA PRO A 534 25.85 -10.84 -26.97
C PRO A 534 24.45 -11.33 -26.62
N VAL A 535 24.34 -12.53 -26.02
CA VAL A 535 23.06 -13.12 -25.60
C VAL A 535 22.22 -12.16 -24.76
N ASP A 536 22.87 -11.37 -23.89
CA ASP A 536 22.19 -10.40 -23.03
C ASP A 536 21.53 -9.27 -23.83
N GLU A 537 22.12 -8.82 -24.95
CA GLU A 537 21.53 -7.81 -25.84
C GLU A 537 20.40 -8.41 -26.70
N LEU A 538 20.54 -9.67 -27.08
CA LEU A 538 19.49 -10.40 -27.77
C LEU A 538 18.26 -10.55 -26.88
N ILE A 539 18.44 -10.90 -25.60
CA ILE A 539 17.34 -11.03 -24.64
C ILE A 539 16.61 -9.70 -24.46
N GLU A 540 17.36 -8.60 -24.38
CA GLU A 540 16.82 -7.25 -24.25
C GLU A 540 15.99 -6.83 -25.48
N LYS A 541 16.46 -7.16 -26.69
CA LYS A 541 15.78 -6.82 -27.96
C LYS A 541 14.68 -7.80 -28.38
N ALA A 542 14.59 -8.97 -27.77
CA ALA A 542 13.60 -9.99 -28.14
C ALA A 542 12.18 -9.62 -27.67
N ASP A 543 11.19 -9.87 -28.50
CA ASP A 543 9.76 -9.71 -28.17
C ASP A 543 9.20 -10.94 -27.42
N GLY A 544 9.95 -12.04 -27.40
CA GLY A 544 9.54 -13.25 -26.70
C GLY A 544 10.45 -14.44 -26.92
N PHE A 545 10.23 -15.47 -26.11
CA PHE A 545 10.98 -16.71 -26.09
C PHE A 545 10.04 -17.91 -26.18
N ALA A 546 10.41 -18.86 -27.04
CA ALA A 546 9.65 -20.07 -27.30
C ALA A 546 10.41 -21.33 -26.87
N GLY A 547 9.68 -22.42 -26.64
CA GLY A 547 10.23 -23.67 -26.12
C GLY A 547 10.91 -23.50 -24.77
N VAL A 548 10.42 -22.59 -23.93
CA VAL A 548 11.08 -22.19 -22.68
C VAL A 548 10.82 -23.24 -21.60
N PHE A 549 11.90 -23.78 -21.05
CA PHE A 549 11.86 -24.65 -19.87
C PHE A 549 11.91 -23.83 -18.58
N PRO A 550 11.52 -24.40 -17.43
CA PRO A 550 11.49 -23.67 -16.16
C PRO A 550 12.82 -22.98 -15.79
N GLU A 551 13.93 -23.67 -16.03
CA GLU A 551 15.30 -23.15 -15.82
C GLU A 551 15.59 -21.94 -16.71
N HIS A 552 15.10 -21.96 -17.95
CA HIS A 552 15.28 -20.86 -18.90
C HIS A 552 14.44 -19.64 -18.48
N LYS A 553 13.25 -19.83 -17.89
CA LYS A 553 12.45 -18.73 -17.34
C LYS A 553 13.24 -17.96 -16.28
N TYR A 554 13.87 -18.68 -15.35
CA TYR A 554 14.72 -18.09 -14.31
C TYR A 554 15.90 -17.32 -14.90
N GLU A 555 16.63 -17.91 -15.85
CA GLU A 555 17.81 -17.27 -16.44
C GLU A 555 17.43 -16.02 -17.26
N ILE A 556 16.33 -16.04 -18.02
CA ILE A 556 15.83 -14.87 -18.76
C ILE A 556 15.58 -13.70 -17.82
N VAL A 557 14.86 -13.93 -16.71
CA VAL A 557 14.57 -12.89 -15.71
C VAL A 557 15.86 -12.38 -15.07
N LYS A 558 16.76 -13.28 -14.69
CA LYS A 558 18.05 -12.93 -14.09
C LYS A 558 18.90 -12.05 -15.02
N ARG A 559 18.98 -12.37 -16.32
CA ARG A 559 19.73 -11.57 -17.30
C ARG A 559 19.12 -10.18 -17.51
N LEU A 560 17.80 -10.08 -17.55
CA LEU A 560 17.11 -8.79 -17.62
C LEU A 560 17.40 -7.93 -16.38
N GLN A 561 17.42 -8.54 -15.18
CA GLN A 561 17.78 -7.87 -13.94
C GLN A 561 19.25 -7.41 -13.91
N GLU A 562 20.18 -8.24 -14.40
CA GLU A 562 21.60 -7.88 -14.52
C GLU A 562 21.82 -6.69 -15.47
N ARG A 563 20.93 -6.52 -16.46
CA ARG A 563 20.85 -5.33 -17.33
C ARG A 563 20.18 -4.12 -16.68
N LYS A 564 19.77 -4.21 -15.41
CA LYS A 564 19.09 -3.17 -14.61
C LYS A 564 17.64 -2.90 -15.02
N HIS A 565 17.00 -3.80 -15.76
CA HIS A 565 15.55 -3.75 -15.95
C HIS A 565 14.83 -4.19 -14.67
N ILE A 566 13.70 -3.56 -14.36
CA ILE A 566 12.81 -3.99 -13.29
C ILE A 566 11.81 -4.95 -13.92
N CYS A 567 12.06 -6.23 -13.73
CA CYS A 567 11.40 -7.30 -14.45
C CYS A 567 10.19 -7.83 -13.66
N GLY A 568 8.99 -7.61 -14.19
CA GLY A 568 7.80 -8.33 -13.78
C GLY A 568 7.70 -9.66 -14.51
N MET A 569 7.29 -10.72 -13.82
CA MET A 569 7.06 -12.03 -14.44
C MET A 569 5.71 -12.59 -14.03
N THR A 570 4.93 -13.08 -14.98
CA THR A 570 3.71 -13.84 -14.69
C THR A 570 3.98 -15.34 -14.70
N GLY A 571 3.27 -16.10 -13.86
CA GLY A 571 3.33 -17.57 -13.88
C GLY A 571 2.10 -18.20 -13.25
N ASP A 572 1.86 -19.47 -13.60
CA ASP A 572 0.70 -20.25 -13.18
C ASP A 572 1.08 -21.55 -12.46
N GLY A 573 2.19 -22.17 -12.83
CA GLY A 573 2.59 -23.49 -12.35
C GLY A 573 3.67 -23.52 -11.27
N VAL A 574 3.82 -24.67 -10.62
CA VAL A 574 4.93 -25.02 -9.71
C VAL A 574 6.32 -24.84 -10.29
N ASN A 575 6.42 -24.88 -11.61
CA ASN A 575 7.66 -24.74 -12.33
C ASN A 575 8.10 -23.27 -12.46
N ASP A 576 7.16 -22.33 -12.31
CA ASP A 576 7.43 -20.91 -12.43
C ASP A 576 7.84 -20.29 -11.11
N ALA A 577 7.61 -20.99 -9.99
CA ALA A 577 7.92 -20.51 -8.65
C ALA A 577 9.36 -19.98 -8.48
N PRO A 578 10.44 -20.64 -8.99
CA PRO A 578 11.79 -20.09 -8.88
C PRO A 578 11.96 -18.77 -9.65
N ALA A 579 11.35 -18.66 -10.83
CA ALA A 579 11.47 -17.49 -11.69
C ALA A 579 10.60 -16.32 -11.16
N LEU A 580 9.41 -16.61 -10.62
CA LEU A 580 8.55 -15.65 -9.92
C LEU A 580 9.25 -15.06 -8.69
N LYS A 581 9.91 -15.91 -7.89
CA LYS A 581 10.65 -15.46 -6.71
C LYS A 581 11.92 -14.67 -7.05
N LYS A 582 12.50 -14.93 -8.23
CA LYS A 582 13.68 -14.22 -8.73
C LYS A 582 13.32 -12.86 -9.30
N ALA A 583 12.17 -12.74 -9.97
CA ALA A 583 11.67 -11.49 -10.54
C ALA A 583 11.56 -10.40 -9.48
N ASP A 584 11.69 -9.13 -9.89
CA ASP A 584 11.48 -8.00 -8.99
C ASP A 584 10.01 -7.95 -8.55
N ILE A 585 9.12 -8.31 -9.48
CA ILE A 585 7.70 -8.52 -9.22
C ILE A 585 7.27 -9.90 -9.76
N GLY A 586 7.11 -10.87 -8.87
CA GLY A 586 6.43 -12.12 -9.19
C GLY A 586 4.91 -11.92 -9.21
N ILE A 587 4.25 -12.25 -10.32
CA ILE A 587 2.80 -12.12 -10.51
C ILE A 587 2.17 -13.51 -10.72
N ALA A 588 1.39 -13.99 -9.76
CA ALA A 588 0.60 -15.20 -9.94
C ALA A 588 -0.75 -14.88 -10.60
N VAL A 589 -1.12 -15.63 -11.64
CA VAL A 589 -2.44 -15.50 -12.29
C VAL A 589 -3.56 -16.05 -11.39
N ALA A 590 -4.82 -15.69 -11.70
CA ALA A 590 -5.97 -16.10 -10.88
C ALA A 590 -6.10 -17.61 -10.69
N ASP A 591 -5.86 -18.39 -11.74
CA ASP A 591 -5.92 -19.86 -11.72
C ASP A 591 -4.55 -20.51 -11.38
N ALA A 592 -3.61 -19.73 -10.84
CA ALA A 592 -2.29 -20.25 -10.51
C ALA A 592 -2.35 -21.26 -9.35
N THR A 593 -1.44 -22.24 -9.40
CA THR A 593 -1.18 -23.18 -8.31
C THR A 593 -0.81 -22.45 -7.02
N ASP A 594 -1.14 -23.04 -5.87
CA ASP A 594 -0.82 -22.42 -4.58
C ASP A 594 0.69 -22.23 -4.38
N ALA A 595 1.50 -23.11 -4.98
CA ALA A 595 2.95 -22.92 -5.05
C ALA A 595 3.37 -21.64 -5.77
N ALA A 596 2.77 -21.35 -6.94
CA ALA A 596 3.04 -20.12 -7.70
C ALA A 596 2.54 -18.88 -6.94
N ARG A 597 1.35 -18.93 -6.34
CA ARG A 597 0.81 -17.86 -5.48
C ARG A 597 1.71 -17.58 -4.28
N SER A 598 2.25 -18.63 -3.65
CA SER A 598 3.15 -18.49 -2.52
C SER A 598 4.49 -17.87 -2.90
N ALA A 599 5.02 -18.21 -4.08
CA ALA A 599 6.27 -17.67 -4.59
C ALA A 599 6.16 -16.23 -5.13
N SER A 600 4.96 -15.79 -5.50
CA SER A 600 4.69 -14.46 -6.06
C SER A 600 4.56 -13.36 -5.00
N ASP A 601 4.85 -12.11 -5.41
CA ASP A 601 4.65 -10.91 -4.59
C ASP A 601 3.24 -10.33 -4.75
N ILE A 602 2.61 -10.57 -5.90
CA ILE A 602 1.27 -10.11 -6.25
C ILE A 602 0.48 -11.29 -6.83
N VAL A 603 -0.76 -11.46 -6.37
CA VAL A 603 -1.69 -12.48 -6.84
C VAL A 603 -2.89 -11.80 -7.47
N LEU A 604 -3.17 -12.13 -8.72
CA LEU A 604 -4.36 -11.65 -9.41
C LEU A 604 -5.57 -12.48 -8.98
N THR A 605 -6.71 -11.85 -8.74
CA THR A 605 -8.00 -12.54 -8.55
C THR A 605 -8.81 -12.59 -9.83
N GLU A 606 -8.45 -11.75 -10.81
CA GLU A 606 -9.05 -11.72 -12.14
C GLU A 606 -7.99 -12.06 -13.19
N PRO A 607 -8.32 -12.89 -14.19
CA PRO A 607 -7.36 -13.31 -15.20
C PRO A 607 -7.23 -12.28 -16.32
N GLY A 608 -6.00 -12.04 -16.79
CA GLY A 608 -5.72 -11.26 -17.99
C GLY A 608 -4.64 -10.19 -17.81
N LEU A 609 -3.99 -9.83 -18.91
CA LEU A 609 -2.94 -8.82 -18.95
C LEU A 609 -3.44 -7.40 -18.56
N SER A 610 -4.72 -7.10 -18.85
CA SER A 610 -5.32 -5.78 -18.60
C SER A 610 -5.35 -5.41 -17.11
N VAL A 611 -5.55 -6.39 -16.25
CA VAL A 611 -5.50 -6.24 -14.78
C VAL A 611 -4.10 -5.81 -14.35
N ILE A 612 -3.05 -6.43 -14.91
CA ILE A 612 -1.65 -6.10 -14.61
C ILE A 612 -1.34 -4.66 -15.02
N ILE A 613 -1.71 -4.25 -16.23
CA ILE A 613 -1.43 -2.88 -16.70
C ILE A 613 -2.24 -1.83 -15.92
N SER A 614 -3.46 -2.16 -15.51
CA SER A 614 -4.26 -1.31 -14.63
C SER A 614 -3.64 -1.18 -13.25
N ALA A 615 -3.12 -2.28 -12.70
CA ALA A 615 -2.37 -2.29 -11.45
C ALA A 615 -1.10 -1.44 -11.54
N VAL A 616 -0.33 -1.54 -12.64
CA VAL A 616 0.85 -0.70 -12.90
C VAL A 616 0.50 0.79 -12.88
N LEU A 617 -0.58 1.19 -13.56
CA LEU A 617 -1.04 2.59 -13.55
C LEU A 617 -1.42 3.08 -12.15
N THR A 618 -2.16 2.26 -11.41
CA THR A 618 -2.56 2.58 -10.03
C THR A 618 -1.34 2.67 -9.12
N SER A 619 -0.40 1.73 -9.21
CA SER A 619 0.88 1.72 -8.48
C SER A 619 1.72 2.95 -8.80
N ARG A 620 1.82 3.37 -10.07
CA ARG A 620 2.49 4.63 -10.44
C ARG A 620 1.80 5.85 -9.84
N ALA A 621 0.47 5.90 -9.80
CA ALA A 621 -0.25 7.00 -9.17
C ALA A 621 -0.02 7.07 -7.65
N ILE A 622 0.09 5.91 -6.97
CA ILE A 622 0.43 5.81 -5.55
C ILE A 622 1.87 6.28 -5.33
N PHE A 623 2.80 5.77 -6.15
CA PHE A 623 4.21 6.13 -6.09
C PHE A 623 4.45 7.63 -6.31
N GLN A 624 3.70 8.27 -7.22
CA GLN A 624 3.77 9.72 -7.40
C GLN A 624 3.38 10.49 -6.14
N ARG A 625 2.34 10.05 -5.40
CA ARG A 625 1.95 10.70 -4.13
C ARG A 625 3.07 10.61 -3.10
N MET A 626 3.70 9.44 -3.01
CA MET A 626 4.85 9.23 -2.12
C MET A 626 6.02 10.14 -2.49
N LYS A 627 6.42 10.19 -3.77
CA LYS A 627 7.50 11.07 -4.26
C LYS A 627 7.19 12.55 -3.99
N ASN A 628 5.99 13.01 -4.33
CA ASN A 628 5.55 14.39 -4.14
C ASN A 628 5.55 14.78 -2.65
N TYR A 629 5.12 13.85 -1.79
CA TYR A 629 5.17 14.02 -0.34
C TYR A 629 6.61 14.11 0.18
N THR A 630 7.53 13.29 -0.30
CA THR A 630 8.94 13.38 0.09
C THR A 630 9.55 14.71 -0.33
N ILE A 631 9.26 15.21 -1.54
CA ILE A 631 9.70 16.53 -2.00
C ILE A 631 9.17 17.63 -1.07
N TYR A 632 7.89 17.53 -0.69
CA TYR A 632 7.26 18.44 0.26
C TYR A 632 7.94 18.43 1.63
N ALA A 633 8.12 17.25 2.23
CA ALA A 633 8.74 17.11 3.56
C ALA A 633 10.15 17.70 3.58
N VAL A 634 10.97 17.35 2.58
CA VAL A 634 12.33 17.88 2.44
C VAL A 634 12.31 19.40 2.23
N SER A 635 11.40 19.92 1.40
CA SER A 635 11.30 21.35 1.13
C SER A 635 10.90 22.16 2.35
N ILE A 636 9.98 21.67 3.18
CA ILE A 636 9.62 22.31 4.45
C ILE A 636 10.80 22.31 5.42
N THR A 637 11.49 21.19 5.59
CA THR A 637 12.67 21.13 6.47
C THR A 637 13.69 22.19 6.06
N ILE A 638 14.03 22.27 4.77
CA ILE A 638 14.97 23.27 4.26
C ILE A 638 14.46 24.70 4.47
N ARG A 639 13.16 24.94 4.25
CA ARG A 639 12.54 26.24 4.47
C ARG A 639 12.67 26.69 5.92
N ILE A 640 12.30 25.83 6.87
CA ILE A 640 12.28 26.16 8.30
C ILE A 640 13.72 26.41 8.77
N VAL A 641 14.64 25.51 8.42
CA VAL A 641 16.05 25.62 8.82
C VAL A 641 16.65 26.91 8.26
N PHE A 642 16.59 27.16 6.95
CA PHE A 642 17.20 28.37 6.39
C PHE A 642 16.43 29.64 6.74
N GLY A 643 15.10 29.61 6.75
CA GLY A 643 14.27 30.79 7.00
C GLY A 643 14.51 31.38 8.38
N PHE A 644 14.36 30.57 9.43
CA PHE A 644 14.55 31.05 10.79
C PHE A 644 16.02 31.31 11.12
N MET A 645 16.94 30.48 10.61
CA MET A 645 18.37 30.74 10.75
C MET A 645 18.75 32.09 10.16
N PHE A 646 18.36 32.42 8.92
CA PHE A 646 18.73 33.72 8.34
C PHE A 646 18.10 34.91 9.07
N ILE A 647 16.85 34.78 9.53
CA ILE A 647 16.18 35.84 10.30
C ILE A 647 16.90 36.07 11.64
N ALA A 648 17.22 34.99 12.34
CA ALA A 648 17.99 35.04 13.57
C ALA A 648 19.36 35.69 13.31
N LEU A 649 20.12 35.20 12.33
CA LEU A 649 21.47 35.68 12.06
C LEU A 649 21.54 37.15 11.63
N ILE A 650 20.64 37.62 10.78
CA ILE A 650 20.71 38.98 10.20
C ILE A 650 20.12 40.03 11.16
N TRP A 651 18.91 39.81 11.68
CA TRP A 651 18.16 40.83 12.46
C TRP A 651 18.14 40.60 13.96
N LYS A 652 18.78 39.54 14.44
CA LYS A 652 18.71 39.16 15.85
C LYS A 652 17.29 39.02 16.37
N PHE A 653 16.44 38.43 15.54
CA PHE A 653 15.06 38.15 15.85
C PHE A 653 14.90 36.68 16.19
N ASP A 654 14.51 36.41 17.43
CA ASP A 654 14.31 35.05 17.95
C ASP A 654 12.84 34.67 17.75
N PHE A 655 12.60 33.58 17.01
CA PHE A 655 11.25 33.10 16.74
C PHE A 655 10.75 32.21 17.90
N ALA A 656 9.46 32.31 18.25
CA ALA A 656 8.92 31.55 19.38
C ALA A 656 8.78 30.05 19.03
N PRO A 657 9.39 29.12 19.79
CA PRO A 657 9.27 27.67 19.54
C PRO A 657 7.82 27.19 19.51
N PHE A 658 6.98 27.71 20.42
CA PHE A 658 5.55 27.41 20.46
C PHE A 658 4.81 27.72 19.15
N MET A 659 5.20 28.77 18.42
CA MET A 659 4.55 29.09 17.13
C MET A 659 4.91 28.08 16.05
N VAL A 660 6.12 27.55 16.06
CA VAL A 660 6.54 26.46 15.16
C VAL A 660 5.82 25.16 15.50
N LEU A 661 5.62 24.88 16.79
CA LEU A 661 4.81 23.76 17.24
C LEU A 661 3.39 23.81 16.68
N ILE A 662 2.74 24.98 16.71
CA ILE A 662 1.41 25.15 16.10
C ILE A 662 1.44 24.90 14.59
N ILE A 663 2.47 25.39 13.88
CA ILE A 663 2.65 25.09 12.44
C ILE A 663 2.78 23.59 12.22
N ALA A 664 3.58 22.88 13.03
CA ALA A 664 3.77 21.45 12.93
C ALA A 664 2.46 20.68 13.14
N ILE A 665 1.67 21.03 14.16
CA ILE A 665 0.36 20.41 14.43
C ILE A 665 -0.61 20.63 13.25
N LEU A 666 -0.72 21.87 12.75
CA LEU A 666 -1.58 22.18 11.60
C LEU A 666 -1.13 21.45 10.34
N ASN A 667 0.19 21.37 10.10
CA ASN A 667 0.74 20.66 8.97
C ASN A 667 0.41 19.16 9.06
N ASP A 668 0.77 18.50 10.16
CA ASP A 668 0.54 17.07 10.40
C ASP A 668 -0.94 16.70 10.29
N GLY A 669 -1.85 17.55 10.81
CA GLY A 669 -3.29 17.34 10.67
C GLY A 669 -3.79 17.38 9.22
N THR A 670 -3.23 18.25 8.38
CA THR A 670 -3.61 18.37 6.96
C THR A 670 -2.93 17.34 6.06
N ILE A 671 -1.76 16.84 6.47
CA ILE A 671 -0.87 16.02 5.64
C ILE A 671 -1.49 14.68 5.24
N MET A 672 -2.38 14.13 6.09
CA MET A 672 -3.07 12.87 5.84
C MET A 672 -3.96 12.92 4.59
N THR A 673 -4.38 14.12 4.16
CA THR A 673 -5.15 14.27 2.92
C THR A 673 -4.35 13.93 1.66
N ILE A 674 -3.02 14.00 1.70
CA ILE A 674 -2.12 13.67 0.58
C ILE A 674 -2.24 12.18 0.20
N SER A 675 -2.38 11.29 1.20
CA SER A 675 -2.56 9.85 0.97
C SER A 675 -3.80 9.54 0.11
N LYS A 676 -4.84 10.37 0.25
CA LYS A 676 -6.15 10.26 -0.44
C LYS A 676 -6.27 11.14 -1.68
N ASP A 677 -5.23 11.89 -2.04
CA ASP A 677 -5.27 12.84 -3.16
C ASP A 677 -5.37 12.13 -4.53
N ARG A 678 -5.75 12.88 -5.56
CA ARG A 678 -5.84 12.43 -6.96
C ARG A 678 -4.70 13.02 -7.77
N VAL A 679 -3.64 12.24 -7.93
CA VAL A 679 -2.45 12.58 -8.74
C VAL A 679 -2.43 11.75 -10.02
N LYS A 680 -1.96 12.34 -11.13
CA LYS A 680 -1.80 11.65 -12.41
C LYS A 680 -0.61 10.67 -12.34
N PRO A 681 -0.74 9.44 -12.84
CA PRO A 681 0.38 8.50 -12.89
C PRO A 681 1.47 9.00 -13.84
N SER A 682 2.73 8.63 -13.58
CA SER A 682 3.83 8.86 -14.52
C SER A 682 3.63 7.99 -15.77
N PRO A 683 3.78 8.56 -16.99
CA PRO A 683 3.65 7.78 -18.22
C PRO A 683 4.82 6.81 -18.40
N GLN A 684 6.00 7.14 -17.89
CA GLN A 684 7.17 6.25 -17.90
C GLN A 684 7.39 5.61 -16.54
N PRO A 685 8.07 4.46 -16.48
CA PRO A 685 8.51 3.84 -15.22
C PRO A 685 9.28 4.86 -14.37
N ASP A 686 8.95 4.95 -13.08
CA ASP A 686 9.58 5.88 -12.13
C ASP A 686 10.17 5.08 -10.98
N SER A 687 11.33 5.51 -10.51
CA SER A 687 12.08 4.88 -9.41
C SER A 687 12.59 5.95 -8.46
N TRP A 688 13.01 5.55 -7.25
CA TRP A 688 13.50 6.49 -6.23
C TRP A 688 14.81 7.18 -6.63
N LYS A 689 14.71 8.27 -7.39
CA LYS A 689 15.82 9.16 -7.71
C LYS A 689 16.01 10.17 -6.58
N LEU A 690 16.60 9.73 -5.45
CA LEU A 690 16.75 10.56 -4.24
C LEU A 690 17.46 11.89 -4.51
N LYS A 691 18.46 11.91 -5.40
CA LYS A 691 19.16 13.15 -5.79
C LYS A 691 18.22 14.18 -6.43
N GLU A 692 17.31 13.74 -7.31
CA GLU A 692 16.32 14.60 -7.96
C GLU A 692 15.30 15.14 -6.95
N ILE A 693 14.85 14.27 -6.05
CA ILE A 693 13.91 14.61 -4.97
C ILE A 693 14.52 15.65 -4.02
N PHE A 694 15.76 15.41 -3.56
CA PHE A 694 16.46 16.33 -2.67
C PHE A 694 16.79 17.65 -3.35
N SER A 695 17.25 17.63 -4.60
CA SER A 695 17.52 18.86 -5.36
C SER A 695 16.25 19.71 -5.53
N THR A 696 15.13 19.08 -5.91
CA THR A 696 13.84 19.77 -6.05
C THR A 696 13.38 20.34 -4.71
N GLY A 697 13.48 19.55 -3.63
CA GLY A 697 13.10 19.98 -2.29
C GLY A 697 13.94 21.16 -1.79
N VAL A 698 15.26 21.12 -1.98
CA VAL A 698 16.18 22.21 -1.57
C VAL A 698 15.90 23.50 -2.35
N VAL A 699 15.67 23.42 -3.66
CA VAL A 699 15.38 24.60 -4.49
C VAL A 699 14.06 25.25 -4.07
N LEU A 700 12.99 24.47 -3.93
CA LEU A 700 11.69 24.98 -3.47
C LEU A 700 11.79 25.54 -2.04
N GLY A 701 12.43 24.80 -1.14
CA GLY A 701 12.59 25.20 0.27
C GLY A 701 13.43 26.47 0.41
N GLY A 702 14.53 26.57 -0.34
CA GLY A 702 15.41 27.73 -0.37
C GLY A 702 14.73 28.98 -0.94
N TYR A 703 13.95 28.84 -2.02
CA TYR A 703 13.13 29.93 -2.55
C TYR A 703 12.12 30.43 -1.51
N LEU A 704 11.43 29.53 -0.83
CA LEU A 704 10.47 29.89 0.22
C LEU A 704 11.13 30.53 1.45
N ALA A 705 12.32 30.06 1.84
CA ALA A 705 13.12 30.68 2.89
C ALA A 705 13.52 32.11 2.49
N LEU A 706 14.03 32.30 1.26
CA LEU A 706 14.38 33.62 0.73
C LEU A 706 13.18 34.57 0.74
N MET A 707 12.00 34.11 0.31
CA MET A 707 10.78 34.94 0.35
C MET A 707 10.33 35.26 1.77
N THR A 708 10.57 34.36 2.73
CA THR A 708 10.29 34.61 4.15
C THR A 708 11.24 35.68 4.71
N VAL A 709 12.52 35.60 4.37
CA VAL A 709 13.55 36.59 4.72
C VAL A 709 13.25 37.95 4.09
N LEU A 710 12.88 37.98 2.80
CA LEU A 710 12.50 39.19 2.10
C LEU A 710 11.23 39.82 2.70
N PHE A 711 10.22 39.01 3.01
CA PHE A 711 9.02 39.47 3.70
C PHE A 711 9.37 40.11 5.05
N PHE A 712 10.24 39.48 5.82
CA PHE A 712 10.71 40.01 7.11
C PHE A 712 11.48 41.33 6.94
N TRP A 713 12.38 41.41 5.95
CA TRP A 713 13.13 42.63 5.64
C TRP A 713 12.20 43.80 5.26
N ILE A 714 11.23 43.55 4.36
CA ILE A 714 10.25 44.57 3.97
C ILE A 714 9.45 45.03 5.18
N MET A 715 9.03 44.12 6.05
CA MET A 715 8.26 44.44 7.26
C MET A 715 9.06 45.24 8.31
N LYS A 716 10.37 44.97 8.45
CA LYS A 716 11.20 45.52 9.54
C LYS A 716 11.99 46.78 9.18
N ASP A 717 12.49 46.84 7.95
CA ASP A 717 13.45 47.87 7.52
C ASP A 717 12.87 48.85 6.49
N THR A 718 11.70 48.54 5.91
CA THR A 718 11.02 49.39 4.93
C THR A 718 9.61 49.76 5.38
N ASP A 719 9.07 50.86 4.86
CA ASP A 719 7.70 51.31 5.15
C ASP A 719 6.71 50.93 4.01
N PHE A 720 7.07 49.97 3.16
CA PHE A 720 6.32 49.60 1.96
C PHE A 720 4.86 49.20 2.26
N PHE A 721 4.63 48.39 3.31
CA PHE A 721 3.29 47.93 3.66
C PHE A 721 2.38 49.06 4.16
N SER A 722 2.93 49.98 4.95
CA SER A 722 2.19 51.15 5.43
C SER A 722 1.95 52.18 4.32
N ASP A 723 2.92 52.39 3.43
CA ASP A 723 2.83 53.37 2.34
C ASP A 723 1.87 52.92 1.23
N LYS A 724 1.94 51.65 0.80
CA LYS A 724 1.12 51.15 -0.33
C LYS A 724 -0.27 50.68 0.07
N PHE A 725 -0.41 50.03 1.22
CA PHE A 725 -1.67 49.39 1.61
C PHE A 725 -2.40 50.14 2.74
N GLY A 726 -1.82 51.22 3.28
CA GLY A 726 -2.42 52.01 4.37
C GLY A 726 -2.61 51.21 5.66
N VAL A 727 -1.85 50.14 5.84
CA VAL A 727 -1.90 49.27 7.03
C VAL A 727 -1.01 49.87 8.13
N ARG A 728 -1.36 49.63 9.40
CA ARG A 728 -0.54 50.04 10.54
C ARG A 728 0.89 49.48 10.42
N SER A 729 1.88 50.31 10.71
CA SER A 729 3.28 49.85 10.75
C SER A 729 3.50 48.90 11.93
N LEU A 730 4.08 47.72 11.65
CA LEU A 730 4.40 46.69 12.64
C LEU A 730 5.84 46.80 13.16
N ARG A 731 6.60 47.80 12.68
CA ARG A 731 8.05 47.93 12.82
C ARG A 731 8.55 47.96 14.28
N ASP A 732 7.72 48.51 15.17
CA ASP A 732 8.06 48.77 16.57
C ASP A 732 7.61 47.65 17.52
N SER A 733 6.80 46.68 17.04
CA SER A 733 6.24 45.62 17.87
C SER A 733 6.72 44.24 17.42
N LYS A 734 7.69 43.68 18.16
CA LYS A 734 8.22 42.32 17.92
C LYS A 734 7.12 41.25 17.97
N TYR A 735 6.14 41.42 18.86
CA TYR A 735 5.02 40.48 19.06
C TYR A 735 4.06 40.45 17.86
N GLU A 736 3.83 41.61 17.24
CA GLU A 736 2.96 41.74 16.07
C GLU A 736 3.68 41.26 14.79
N MET A 737 4.99 41.53 14.68
CA MET A 737 5.83 40.96 13.62
C MET A 737 5.89 39.42 13.67
N MET A 738 5.91 38.84 14.88
CA MET A 738 5.83 37.39 15.08
C MET A 738 4.54 36.80 14.50
N ALA A 739 3.40 37.44 14.76
CA ALA A 739 2.10 37.00 14.25
C ALA A 739 2.04 37.03 12.72
N ALA A 740 2.55 38.11 12.11
CA ALA A 740 2.63 38.27 10.66
C ALA A 740 3.52 37.20 10.01
N LEU A 741 4.70 36.97 10.60
CA LEU A 741 5.65 35.97 10.12
C LEU A 741 5.11 34.54 10.26
N TYR A 742 4.50 34.21 11.40
CA TYR A 742 3.80 32.94 11.62
C TYR A 742 2.74 32.67 10.54
N LEU A 743 1.89 33.66 10.25
CA LEU A 743 0.83 33.53 9.26
C LEU A 743 1.40 33.31 7.86
N GLN A 744 2.42 34.08 7.46
CA GLN A 744 3.08 33.92 6.16
C GLN A 744 3.70 32.53 6.02
N VAL A 745 4.39 32.05 7.06
CA VAL A 745 5.03 30.73 7.04
C VAL A 745 3.97 29.63 6.96
N SER A 746 2.88 29.74 7.73
CA SER A 746 1.79 28.76 7.70
C SER A 746 1.11 28.66 6.33
N ILE A 747 0.70 29.80 5.73
CA ILE A 747 0.02 29.83 4.43
C ILE A 747 0.89 29.21 3.35
N VAL A 748 2.13 29.68 3.24
CA VAL A 748 3.00 29.29 2.13
C VAL A 748 3.51 27.86 2.31
N SER A 749 3.66 27.38 3.54
CA SER A 749 4.01 25.97 3.80
C SER A 749 2.90 25.03 3.34
N GLN A 750 1.62 25.32 3.61
CA GLN A 750 0.55 24.47 3.08
C GLN A 750 0.29 24.68 1.58
N ALA A 751 0.49 25.91 1.06
CA ALA A 751 0.38 26.18 -0.36
C ALA A 751 1.37 25.35 -1.19
N LEU A 752 2.55 25.06 -0.62
CA LEU A 752 3.56 24.20 -1.24
C LEU A 752 3.03 22.79 -1.55
N ILE A 753 2.06 22.25 -0.79
CA ILE A 753 1.44 20.96 -1.10
C ILE A 753 0.81 20.98 -2.50
N PHE A 754 0.18 22.09 -2.88
CA PHE A 754 -0.43 22.24 -4.20
C PHE A 754 0.59 22.35 -5.32
N VAL A 755 1.82 22.79 -5.03
CA VAL A 755 2.92 22.90 -5.99
C VAL A 755 3.59 21.54 -6.16
N THR A 756 3.93 20.86 -5.06
CA THR A 756 4.63 19.57 -5.10
C THR A 756 3.78 18.44 -5.66
N ARG A 757 2.44 18.52 -5.54
CA ARG A 757 1.53 17.55 -6.14
C ARG A 757 1.42 17.67 -7.66
N SER A 758 1.62 18.87 -8.20
CA SER A 758 1.40 19.17 -9.62
C SER A 758 2.68 19.00 -10.41
N ARG A 759 2.61 18.35 -11.57
CA ARG A 759 3.74 18.32 -12.53
C ARG A 759 3.69 19.50 -13.51
N SER A 760 2.49 19.98 -13.80
CA SER A 760 2.24 21.22 -14.53
C SER A 760 2.00 22.36 -13.54
N TRP A 761 1.33 23.42 -13.99
CA TRP A 761 0.90 24.50 -13.13
C TRP A 761 -0.13 24.01 -12.12
N SER A 762 0.11 24.33 -10.85
CA SER A 762 -0.75 23.98 -9.72
C SER A 762 -2.23 24.36 -9.94
N PHE A 763 -2.49 25.50 -10.59
CA PHE A 763 -3.85 25.97 -10.89
C PHE A 763 -4.60 25.11 -11.92
N ILE A 764 -3.88 24.47 -12.84
CA ILE A 764 -4.47 23.62 -13.89
C ILE A 764 -4.84 22.25 -13.32
N GLU A 765 -4.01 21.72 -12.42
CA GLU A 765 -4.22 20.40 -11.84
C GLU A 765 -5.15 20.47 -10.62
N ARG A 766 -6.44 20.17 -10.85
CA ARG A 766 -7.46 20.23 -9.79
C ARG A 766 -7.08 19.37 -8.56
N PRO A 767 -7.04 19.96 -7.35
CA PRO A 767 -6.85 19.23 -6.11
C PRO A 767 -8.08 18.42 -5.71
N GLY A 768 -7.86 17.36 -4.91
CA GLY A 768 -8.96 16.67 -4.23
C GLY A 768 -9.69 17.60 -3.26
N LEU A 769 -11.01 17.43 -3.15
CA LEU A 769 -11.84 18.25 -2.26
C LEU A 769 -11.37 18.20 -0.80
N LEU A 770 -10.93 17.03 -0.34
CA LEU A 770 -10.36 16.84 1.00
C LEU A 770 -9.13 17.73 1.26
N LEU A 771 -8.22 17.81 0.28
CA LEU A 771 -7.01 18.64 0.39
C LEU A 771 -7.36 20.13 0.46
N VAL A 772 -8.30 20.58 -0.38
CA VAL A 772 -8.76 21.98 -0.36
C VAL A 772 -9.45 22.31 0.96
N SER A 773 -10.33 21.43 1.45
CA SER A 773 -11.01 21.65 2.74
C SER A 773 -10.02 21.70 3.90
N ALA A 774 -9.00 20.83 3.89
CA ALA A 774 -7.98 20.81 4.93
C ALA A 774 -7.12 22.08 4.90
N PHE A 775 -6.73 22.55 3.71
CA PHE A 775 -6.04 23.82 3.54
C PHE A 775 -6.89 24.99 4.08
N VAL A 776 -8.16 25.11 3.67
CA VAL A 776 -9.02 26.21 4.10
C VAL A 776 -9.22 26.20 5.62
N VAL A 777 -9.48 25.04 6.22
CA VAL A 777 -9.67 24.93 7.68
C VAL A 777 -8.40 25.30 8.44
N ALA A 778 -7.24 24.76 8.03
CA ALA A 778 -6.00 25.05 8.73
C ALA A 778 -5.54 26.51 8.54
N GLN A 779 -5.77 27.10 7.35
CA GLN A 779 -5.48 28.51 7.13
C GLN A 779 -6.45 29.44 7.84
N LEU A 780 -7.72 29.06 7.97
CA LEU A 780 -8.67 29.77 8.83
C LEU A 780 -8.15 29.79 10.27
N MET A 781 -7.75 28.64 10.81
CA MET A 781 -7.19 28.53 12.16
C MET A 781 -5.93 29.38 12.33
N ALA A 782 -4.98 29.28 11.39
CA ALA A 782 -3.75 30.08 11.43
C ALA A 782 -4.04 31.59 11.37
N THR A 783 -5.02 32.00 10.55
CA THR A 783 -5.44 33.40 10.46
C THR A 783 -6.08 33.88 11.77
N LEU A 784 -6.95 33.07 12.37
CA LEU A 784 -7.58 33.39 13.66
C LEU A 784 -6.54 33.54 14.78
N ILE A 785 -5.52 32.67 14.81
CA ILE A 785 -4.42 32.76 15.77
C ILE A 785 -3.61 34.05 15.52
N ALA A 786 -3.24 34.36 14.28
CA ALA A 786 -2.45 35.54 13.96
C ALA A 786 -3.19 36.87 14.25
N VAL A 787 -4.52 36.89 14.08
CA VAL A 787 -5.32 38.10 14.30
C VAL A 787 -5.65 38.31 15.76
N TYR A 788 -6.07 37.27 16.49
CA TYR A 788 -6.67 37.41 17.83
C TYR A 788 -5.81 36.90 18.99
N ALA A 789 -4.73 36.15 18.75
CA ALA A 789 -3.95 35.59 19.85
C ALA A 789 -3.10 36.68 20.53
N ASN A 790 -3.29 36.84 21.84
CA ASN A 790 -2.45 37.67 22.69
C ASN A 790 -1.88 36.80 23.81
N TRP A 791 -0.79 36.09 23.51
CA TRP A 791 -0.15 35.15 24.43
C TRP A 791 1.24 35.64 24.81
N GLY A 792 1.38 36.10 26.05
CA GLY A 792 2.65 36.61 26.57
C GLY A 792 3.78 35.58 26.58
N PHE A 793 3.47 34.30 26.79
CA PHE A 793 4.47 33.22 26.81
C PHE A 793 4.97 32.83 25.40
N ALA A 794 4.16 33.00 24.36
CA ALA A 794 4.51 32.67 22.98
C ALA A 794 4.98 33.89 22.17
N HIS A 795 5.24 35.00 22.86
CA HIS A 795 5.63 36.28 22.27
C HIS A 795 4.80 36.71 21.05
N ILE A 796 3.47 36.51 21.12
CA ILE A 796 2.53 36.91 20.06
C ILE A 796 1.50 37.91 20.57
N LYS A 797 1.19 38.90 19.73
CA LYS A 797 0.08 39.82 19.92
C LYS A 797 -0.66 39.99 18.59
N GLY A 798 -1.99 39.93 18.65
CA GLY A 798 -2.87 40.17 17.52
C GLY A 798 -2.52 41.47 16.81
N ALA A 799 -2.06 41.35 15.57
CA ALA A 799 -1.56 42.50 14.81
C ALA A 799 -2.65 43.26 14.06
N TRP A 800 -3.92 42.80 14.15
CA TRP A 800 -5.06 43.33 13.40
C TRP A 800 -6.33 43.61 14.23
N ASP A 801 -6.29 43.51 15.57
CA ASP A 801 -7.46 43.77 16.44
C ASP A 801 -8.15 45.11 16.12
N ASN A 802 -7.37 46.17 15.86
CA ASN A 802 -7.94 47.50 15.60
C ASN A 802 -8.45 47.72 14.16
N LEU A 803 -8.12 46.84 13.21
CA LEU A 803 -8.56 46.99 11.81
C LEU A 803 -10.01 46.51 11.64
N LEU A 804 -10.43 45.54 12.45
CA LEU A 804 -11.85 45.19 12.65
C LEU A 804 -12.57 46.25 13.49
N GLU A 805 -11.97 46.76 14.57
CA GLU A 805 -12.60 47.86 15.34
C GLU A 805 -12.80 49.14 14.52
N ASN A 806 -11.92 49.43 13.54
CA ASN A 806 -12.04 50.61 12.67
C ASN A 806 -12.94 50.39 11.44
N LYS A 807 -13.25 49.15 11.03
CA LYS A 807 -14.11 48.87 9.84
C LYS A 807 -15.44 48.20 10.17
N THR A 808 -15.56 47.52 11.28
CA THR A 808 -16.84 46.97 11.75
C THR A 808 -17.38 47.86 12.85
N ALA A 809 -18.51 48.50 12.57
CA ALA A 809 -19.30 49.28 13.52
C ALA A 809 -19.96 48.39 14.61
N PHE A 810 -19.23 47.43 15.16
CA PHE A 810 -19.60 46.67 16.36
C PHE A 810 -18.48 46.83 17.38
N THR A 811 -18.38 48.04 17.91
CA THR A 811 -17.59 48.28 19.10
C THR A 811 -18.31 47.65 20.29
N THR A 812 -17.60 46.85 21.07
CA THR A 812 -17.94 46.46 22.45
C THR A 812 -17.84 47.65 23.43
N LYS A 813 -18.04 48.88 22.95
CA LYS A 813 -18.27 50.07 23.78
C LYS A 813 -19.78 50.23 23.92
N LYS A 814 -20.31 49.87 25.08
CA LYS A 814 -21.75 49.94 25.38
C LYS A 814 -22.31 51.37 25.43
N ASP A 815 -21.46 52.39 25.48
CA ASP A 815 -21.87 53.78 25.69
C ASP A 815 -21.04 54.76 24.83
N TYR A 816 -21.45 54.97 23.58
CA TYR A 816 -20.85 56.01 22.75
C TYR A 816 -21.29 57.40 23.23
N GLY A 817 -20.31 58.22 23.62
CA GLY A 817 -20.49 59.64 23.94
C GLY A 817 -21.29 59.94 25.21
N LYS A 818 -21.48 58.99 26.12
CA LYS A 818 -22.13 59.27 27.42
C LYS A 818 -21.20 60.09 28.32
N GLU A 819 -19.94 59.69 28.44
CA GLU A 819 -18.95 60.45 29.23
C GLU A 819 -18.66 61.84 28.62
N GLU A 820 -18.63 61.97 27.30
CA GLU A 820 -18.48 63.27 26.64
C GLU A 820 -19.72 64.16 26.80
N ARG A 821 -20.94 63.59 26.74
CA ARG A 821 -22.18 64.33 27.01
C ARG A 821 -22.34 64.67 28.48
N GLU A 822 -21.91 63.80 29.40
CA GLU A 822 -21.87 64.06 30.84
C GLU A 822 -20.82 65.12 31.19
N ALA A 823 -19.66 65.09 30.54
CA ALA A 823 -18.63 66.12 30.68
C ALA A 823 -19.10 67.47 30.10
N GLN A 824 -19.73 67.48 28.93
CA GLN A 824 -20.32 68.69 28.34
C GLN A 824 -21.49 69.21 29.17
N TRP A 825 -22.35 68.33 29.70
CA TRP A 825 -23.44 68.69 30.60
C TRP A 825 -22.92 69.25 31.93
N ALA A 826 -21.88 68.65 32.52
CA ALA A 826 -21.23 69.15 33.73
C ALA A 826 -20.55 70.51 33.50
N THR A 827 -19.97 70.72 32.31
CA THR A 827 -19.36 72.00 31.92
C THR A 827 -20.42 73.08 31.64
N ALA A 828 -21.56 72.70 31.05
CA ALA A 828 -22.72 73.55 30.82
C ALA A 828 -23.45 73.91 32.13
N GLN A 829 -23.53 72.99 33.10
CA GLN A 829 -24.08 73.29 34.43
C GLN A 829 -23.17 74.24 35.23
N ARG A 830 -21.85 74.10 35.13
CA ARG A 830 -20.89 75.00 35.80
C ARG A 830 -21.01 76.45 35.32
N THR A 831 -21.26 76.64 34.02
CA THR A 831 -21.46 77.96 33.40
C THR A 831 -22.83 78.57 33.74
N LEU A 832 -23.87 77.75 33.91
CA LEU A 832 -25.20 78.19 34.35
C LEU A 832 -25.25 78.69 35.80
N HIS A 833 -24.33 78.24 36.66
CA HIS A 833 -24.20 78.67 38.06
C HIS A 833 -23.17 79.80 38.28
N GLY A 834 -22.68 80.44 37.21
CA GLY A 834 -21.81 81.62 37.31
C GLY A 834 -20.37 81.34 37.76
N LEU A 835 -19.91 80.08 37.71
CA LEU A 835 -18.52 79.73 38.00
C LEU A 835 -17.69 79.69 36.70
N GLN A 836 -16.57 80.40 36.66
CA GLN A 836 -15.68 80.45 35.51
C GLN A 836 -15.04 79.07 35.22
N PRO A 837 -14.85 78.69 33.94
CA PRO A 837 -14.11 77.48 33.58
C PRO A 837 -12.63 77.63 33.96
N ALA A 838 -12.02 76.53 34.41
CA ALA A 838 -10.62 76.52 34.82
C ALA A 838 -9.71 76.92 33.65
N GLN A 839 -8.95 78.01 33.82
CA GLN A 839 -7.85 78.36 32.93
C GLN A 839 -6.73 77.31 33.07
N SER A 840 -6.11 76.99 31.93
CA SER A 840 -4.95 76.11 31.83
C SER A 840 -3.74 76.70 32.56
N CYS A 841 -3.55 76.32 33.82
CA CYS A 841 -2.30 76.57 34.54
C CYS A 841 -1.37 75.37 34.37
N ASN A 842 -0.38 75.53 33.49
CA ASN A 842 0.93 74.90 33.70
C ASN A 842 1.46 75.43 35.03
N VAL A 843 1.64 74.53 36.02
CA VAL A 843 2.64 74.53 37.10
C VAL A 843 2.13 73.53 38.14
N PHE A 844 2.92 72.50 38.45
CA PHE A 844 3.19 71.94 39.79
C PHE A 844 3.72 70.50 39.64
N SER A 845 5.05 70.40 39.72
CA SER A 845 5.78 69.21 40.10
C SER A 845 5.54 68.94 41.60
N ASP A 846 5.03 67.77 41.98
CA ASP A 846 5.55 66.97 43.11
C ASP A 846 4.80 65.65 43.31
N LYS A 847 5.54 64.63 43.75
CA LYS A 847 5.27 63.19 43.59
C LYS A 847 4.27 62.54 44.57
N ASN A 848 3.42 63.27 45.30
CA ASN A 848 2.61 62.68 46.39
C ASN A 848 1.07 62.76 46.31
N SER A 849 0.46 63.23 45.21
CA SER A 849 -1.00 63.50 45.17
C SER A 849 -1.92 62.34 44.71
N TYR A 850 -1.41 61.18 44.26
CA TYR A 850 -2.28 60.14 43.69
C TYR A 850 -3.13 59.37 44.72
N ARG A 851 -2.69 59.34 45.99
CA ARG A 851 -3.39 58.59 47.05
C ARG A 851 -4.64 59.31 47.56
N GLU A 852 -4.60 60.63 47.69
CA GLU A 852 -5.75 61.45 48.15
C GLU A 852 -6.86 61.53 47.10
N LEU A 853 -6.51 61.61 45.80
CA LEU A 853 -7.48 61.56 44.69
C LEU A 853 -8.23 60.22 44.62
N SER A 854 -7.57 59.11 44.98
CA SER A 854 -8.18 57.78 45.02
C SER A 854 -9.19 57.65 46.16
N GLU A 855 -8.90 58.19 47.35
CA GLU A 855 -9.81 58.12 48.50
C GLU A 855 -11.07 58.98 48.30
N ILE A 856 -10.93 60.16 47.69
CA ILE A 856 -12.08 61.04 47.38
C ILE A 856 -12.99 60.39 46.32
N ALA A 857 -12.40 59.76 45.30
CA ALA A 857 -13.15 59.02 44.27
C ALA A 857 -13.89 57.80 44.87
N GLU A 858 -13.27 57.10 45.81
CA GLU A 858 -13.89 55.95 46.47
C GLU A 858 -15.03 56.36 47.41
N GLN A 859 -14.90 57.48 48.13
CA GLN A 859 -15.99 58.05 48.93
C GLN A 859 -17.15 58.56 48.08
N ALA A 860 -16.88 59.15 46.92
CA ALA A 860 -17.91 59.58 45.96
C ALA A 860 -18.69 58.39 45.41
N LYS A 861 -18.00 57.29 45.07
CA LYS A 861 -18.63 56.04 44.61
C LYS A 861 -19.55 55.43 45.67
N ARG A 862 -19.13 55.38 46.94
CA ARG A 862 -19.96 54.88 48.05
C ARG A 862 -21.20 55.75 48.30
N ARG A 863 -21.11 57.07 48.12
CA ARG A 863 -22.27 57.98 48.23
C ARG A 863 -23.26 57.81 47.07
N ALA A 864 -22.76 57.57 45.86
CA ALA A 864 -23.60 57.27 44.69
C ALA A 864 -24.34 55.93 44.82
N GLU A 865 -23.69 54.89 45.36
CA GLU A 865 -24.34 53.61 45.66
C GLU A 865 -25.41 53.73 46.76
N MET A 866 -25.16 54.51 47.82
CA MET A 866 -26.18 54.79 48.84
C MET A 866 -27.38 55.57 48.30
N ALA A 867 -27.17 56.49 47.35
CA ALA A 867 -28.26 57.20 46.68
C ALA A 867 -29.10 56.27 45.79
N ARG A 868 -28.43 55.39 45.02
CA ARG A 868 -29.09 54.38 44.18
C ARG A 868 -29.89 53.34 44.97
N LEU A 869 -29.39 52.95 46.15
CA LEU A 869 -30.11 52.05 47.06
C LEU A 869 -31.31 52.73 47.76
N ARG A 870 -31.30 54.06 47.91
CA ARG A 870 -32.45 54.83 48.42
C ARG A 870 -33.61 54.94 47.42
N GLU A 871 -33.32 55.00 46.11
CA GLU A 871 -34.37 55.04 45.07
C GLU A 871 -35.13 53.70 44.93
N LEU A 872 -34.47 52.58 45.20
CA LEU A 872 -35.04 51.23 45.04
C LEU A 872 -36.05 50.82 46.12
N ASN A 873 -36.16 51.57 47.22
CA ASN A 873 -37.06 51.25 48.35
C ASN A 873 -38.33 52.11 48.42
N THR A 874 -38.68 52.81 47.34
CA THR A 874 -39.99 53.48 47.25
C THR A 874 -40.93 52.68 46.35
N LEU A 875 -42.12 52.34 46.88
CA LEU A 875 -43.16 51.54 46.20
C LEU A 875 -43.50 52.10 44.80
N LYS A 876 -43.33 53.40 44.61
CA LYS A 876 -43.54 54.13 43.35
C LYS A 876 -42.57 53.70 42.23
N GLY A 877 -41.29 53.46 42.54
CA GLY A 877 -40.30 53.04 41.55
C GLY A 877 -40.51 51.60 41.06
N HIS A 878 -41.06 50.73 41.91
CA HIS A 878 -41.37 49.35 41.53
C HIS A 878 -42.58 49.27 40.59
N VAL A 879 -43.59 50.12 40.80
CA VAL A 879 -44.80 50.18 39.96
C VAL A 879 -44.48 50.76 38.57
N GLU A 880 -43.69 51.83 38.48
CA GLU A 880 -43.30 52.43 37.20
C GLU A 880 -42.42 51.50 36.34
N SER A 881 -41.53 50.73 36.98
CA SER A 881 -40.69 49.72 36.32
C SER A 881 -41.50 48.58 35.69
N VAL A 882 -42.49 48.05 36.43
CA VAL A 882 -43.33 46.93 35.99
C VAL A 882 -44.30 47.35 34.88
N ILE A 883 -44.82 48.59 34.92
CA ILE A 883 -45.70 49.13 33.89
C ILE A 883 -44.95 49.33 32.55
N LYS A 884 -43.70 49.83 32.62
CA LYS A 884 -42.84 49.96 31.44
C LYS A 884 -42.46 48.62 30.81
N LEU A 885 -42.25 47.59 31.62
CA LEU A 885 -41.92 46.24 31.15
C LEU A 885 -43.12 45.53 30.48
N LYS A 886 -44.36 45.92 30.80
CA LYS A 886 -45.58 45.30 30.23
C LYS A 886 -46.23 46.09 29.09
N GLY A 887 -45.70 47.27 28.74
CA GLY A 887 -46.15 48.04 27.57
C GLY A 887 -47.60 48.54 27.67
N LEU A 888 -48.06 48.91 28.87
CA LEU A 888 -49.39 49.49 29.10
C LEU A 888 -49.33 51.01 29.05
N ASP A 889 -50.32 51.64 28.41
CA ASP A 889 -50.41 53.10 28.27
C ASP A 889 -50.93 53.75 29.56
N ILE A 890 -50.21 54.77 30.04
CA ILE A 890 -50.33 55.32 31.41
C ILE A 890 -51.59 56.17 31.64
N ASP A 891 -52.29 56.58 30.57
CA ASP A 891 -53.37 57.57 30.66
C ASP A 891 -54.77 56.99 30.99
N THR A 892 -54.87 55.72 31.37
CA THR A 892 -56.17 55.07 31.66
C THR A 892 -56.41 54.72 33.13
N ILE A 893 -55.51 55.06 34.06
CA ILE A 893 -55.66 54.71 35.48
C ILE A 893 -56.12 55.93 36.28
N ASN A 894 -57.41 55.91 36.63
CA ASN A 894 -58.05 56.89 37.49
C ASN A 894 -57.40 56.90 38.89
N HIS A 895 -56.95 58.08 39.33
CA HIS A 895 -56.52 58.34 40.68
C HIS A 895 -57.72 58.24 41.64
N HIS A 896 -57.81 57.21 42.46
CA HIS A 896 -58.34 57.29 43.83
C HIS A 896 -58.08 56.00 44.63
N TYR A 897 -57.80 56.23 45.92
CA TYR A 897 -57.69 55.33 47.08
C TYR A 897 -56.28 54.98 47.60
N THR A 898 -55.92 55.78 48.63
CA THR A 898 -55.17 55.49 49.87
C THR A 898 -54.99 54.00 50.20
N VAL A 899 -53.83 53.52 50.66
CA VAL A 899 -52.96 53.96 51.77
C VAL A 899 -51.48 53.85 51.41
#